data_AF-A0A8S2N9S7-F1
#
_entry.id   AF-A0A8S2N9S7-F1
#
_cell.length_a   1.000
_cell.length_b   1.000
_cell.length_c   1.000
_cell.angle_alpha   90.00
_cell.angle_beta   90.00
_cell.angle_gamma   90.00
#
_symmetry.space_group_name_H-M   'P 1'
#
loop_
_entity.id
_entity.type
_entity.pdbx_description
1 polymer ?
#
loop_
_entity_poly.entity_id
_entity_poly.type
_entity_poly.pdbx_seq_one_letter_code
_entity_poly.pdbx_strand_id
1 'polypeptide(L)'
;MAVSALWDGFKNKLFGRKKPTLEKPFVSETSPISQIGIILSNDDVGQPFFDSIFAAVENFDEHNRENNNTNFTRDVESLIDYTRYSIDCGKFFNRADAYFYLLRRAEEYLTVIKSSAYFSWSGGDQNFKSLKEMVLINARHLFVETNGLEPSFSVQDANLLKRIKIFDYVSLIEMKDDNSIELFLALAKLSFQSSVYINEQAHYLTWTQLLKKCKITVSFGSFIKKYFEYEQNFKAFPYDVPAFIYSISLTKFPLHDIFDYIEKLNLKQTELWYLFWPLFEKGVKTGQVQYDNNDIVLLLNHISRDDGLFIQYCTIYYENAQIEDGWNVFLQLCETDLKESSRRYLALEVNKKIQNIHLEKFNTLMRLAVQRLKVIENEKTRTTFTMLLETVFTSYAKQITRDYSEYKYKELLTTAVQISSNMIERPCCLLLIEGLVKACSGMNAELPNISKIERLFRVLRELDDILKDFEPSAIIKDEWFSGFILTMSNGYSKISRPLYQTLCENKKNRWILYIWTRLIQLSLTKYQPDNNEQTLHAMNQWLIDVRHQKYDPDALFTVILVTYLFNTATTFMKPLSLPNIEHISNYISDFIKQKQLIIKLDTSNIYQFVRDGQRAIRDILALKGKFYLLIVLLKRQA
;
A
#
# COMPACT_ATOMS: atom_id res chain seq x y z
N MET A 1 1.07 -66.65 -7.11
CA MET A 1 2.12 -67.64 -6.75
C MET A 1 3.43 -67.46 -7.52
N ALA A 2 3.44 -67.12 -8.82
CA ALA A 2 4.68 -66.86 -9.56
C ALA A 2 5.45 -65.58 -9.17
N VAL A 3 4.80 -64.60 -8.53
CA VAL A 3 5.42 -63.32 -8.11
C VAL A 3 6.23 -63.45 -6.81
N SER A 4 5.87 -64.38 -5.92
CA SER A 4 6.64 -64.65 -4.69
C SER A 4 7.97 -65.35 -4.99
N ALA A 5 7.99 -66.28 -5.96
CA ALA A 5 9.23 -66.93 -6.41
C ALA A 5 10.18 -65.96 -7.15
N LEU A 6 9.64 -64.97 -7.86
CA LEU A 6 10.44 -63.90 -8.48
C LEU A 6 10.98 -62.92 -7.44
N TRP A 7 10.23 -62.63 -6.37
CA TRP A 7 10.69 -61.80 -5.25
C TRP A 7 11.82 -62.47 -4.45
N ASP A 8 11.69 -63.77 -4.15
CA ASP A 8 12.73 -64.55 -3.47
C ASP A 8 13.99 -64.76 -4.35
N GLY A 9 13.79 -64.86 -5.67
CA GLY A 9 14.88 -64.88 -6.66
C GLY A 9 15.61 -63.53 -6.80
N PHE A 10 14.91 -62.41 -6.65
CA PHE A 10 15.48 -61.06 -6.68
C PHE A 10 16.25 -60.74 -5.39
N LYS A 11 15.75 -61.21 -4.23
CA LYS A 11 16.43 -61.13 -2.92
C LYS A 11 17.76 -61.88 -2.92
N ASN A 12 17.81 -63.08 -3.51
CA ASN A 12 19.05 -63.87 -3.59
C ASN A 12 20.07 -63.33 -4.60
N LYS A 13 19.66 -62.56 -5.62
CA LYS A 13 20.57 -61.96 -6.61
C LYS A 13 21.15 -60.60 -6.19
N LEU A 14 20.43 -59.79 -5.41
CA LEU A 14 20.93 -58.50 -4.89
C LEU A 14 21.73 -58.64 -3.59
N PHE A 15 21.34 -59.57 -2.71
CA PHE A 15 21.99 -59.80 -1.41
C PHE A 15 22.95 -61.01 -1.39
N GLY A 16 23.04 -61.74 -2.50
CA GLY A 16 24.02 -62.81 -2.72
C GLY A 16 25.44 -62.28 -2.99
N ARG A 17 25.94 -61.36 -2.15
CA ARG A 17 27.38 -61.15 -2.07
C ARG A 17 27.95 -62.34 -1.31
N LYS A 18 28.87 -63.07 -1.93
CA LYS A 18 29.76 -64.01 -1.23
C LYS A 18 30.20 -63.34 0.08
N LYS A 19 29.93 -63.99 1.22
CA LYS A 19 30.50 -63.60 2.51
C LYS A 19 31.98 -63.27 2.27
N PRO A 20 32.43 -62.03 2.54
CA PRO A 20 33.85 -61.86 2.76
C PRO A 20 34.15 -62.70 3.99
N THR A 21 34.92 -63.78 3.82
CA THR A 21 35.64 -64.40 4.92
C THR A 21 36.71 -63.42 5.35
N LEU A 22 36.30 -62.42 6.13
CA LEU A 22 37.16 -61.73 7.08
C LEU A 22 36.98 -62.50 8.39
N GLU A 23 38.09 -62.99 8.91
CA GLU A 23 38.15 -63.77 10.15
C GLU A 23 37.42 -63.03 11.27
N LYS A 24 36.58 -63.75 12.03
CA LYS A 24 36.06 -63.24 13.30
C LYS A 24 37.26 -62.78 14.14
N PRO A 25 37.30 -61.53 14.65
CA PRO A 25 38.34 -61.16 15.59
C PRO A 25 38.32 -62.14 16.77
N PHE A 26 39.48 -62.69 17.10
CA PHE A 26 39.67 -63.67 18.17
C PHE A 26 39.13 -63.10 19.49
N VAL A 27 38.13 -63.76 20.06
CA VAL A 27 37.48 -63.37 21.31
C VAL A 27 38.25 -63.99 22.48
N SER A 28 38.85 -63.18 23.36
CA SER A 28 39.11 -63.62 24.73
C SER A 28 37.87 -63.30 25.56
N GLU A 29 37.27 -64.31 26.19
CA GLU A 29 35.97 -64.22 26.88
C GLU A 29 35.96 -63.37 28.17
N THR A 30 37.05 -62.65 28.47
CA THR A 30 37.24 -61.94 29.76
C THR A 30 37.47 -60.44 29.63
N SER A 31 37.54 -59.87 28.43
CA SER A 31 37.74 -58.42 28.26
C SER A 31 36.40 -57.66 28.18
N PRO A 32 36.20 -56.52 28.88
CA PRO A 32 34.97 -55.73 28.81
C PRO A 32 34.55 -55.34 27.39
N ILE A 33 35.51 -55.17 26.46
CA ILE A 33 35.19 -54.87 25.06
C ILE A 33 34.54 -56.05 24.32
N SER A 34 34.89 -57.28 24.69
CA SER A 34 34.29 -58.50 24.12
C SER A 34 32.81 -58.64 24.51
N GLN A 35 32.43 -58.17 25.70
CA GLN A 35 31.04 -58.16 26.16
C GLN A 35 30.19 -57.23 25.30
N ILE A 36 30.70 -56.06 24.91
CA ILE A 36 30.01 -55.16 23.98
C ILE A 36 29.79 -55.85 22.62
N GLY A 37 30.80 -56.56 22.10
CA GLY A 37 30.67 -57.34 20.87
C GLY A 37 29.62 -58.47 20.95
N ILE A 38 29.50 -59.13 22.10
CA ILE A 38 28.47 -60.15 22.36
C ILE A 38 27.08 -59.51 22.38
N ILE A 39 26.89 -58.43 23.13
CA ILE A 39 25.59 -57.73 23.22
C ILE A 39 25.17 -57.24 21.83
N LEU A 40 26.07 -56.63 21.05
CA LEU A 40 25.82 -56.19 19.68
C LEU A 40 25.42 -57.32 18.73
N SER A 41 25.80 -58.56 19.06
CA SER A 41 25.45 -59.76 18.30
C SER A 41 24.13 -60.40 18.74
N ASN A 42 23.52 -59.97 19.85
CA ASN A 42 22.22 -60.45 20.31
C ASN A 42 21.07 -59.87 19.47
N ASP A 43 19.86 -60.37 19.69
CA ASP A 43 18.63 -59.98 18.97
C ASP A 43 17.70 -59.06 19.80
N ASP A 44 18.10 -58.68 21.02
CA ASP A 44 17.36 -57.75 21.88
C ASP A 44 17.17 -56.36 21.23
N VAL A 45 16.07 -55.67 21.48
CA VAL A 45 15.78 -54.34 20.91
C VAL A 45 15.23 -53.38 21.96
N GLY A 46 15.24 -52.09 21.65
CA GLY A 46 14.69 -51.04 22.51
C GLY A 46 15.44 -50.85 23.83
N GLN A 47 14.70 -50.48 24.89
CA GLN A 47 15.29 -50.13 26.19
C GLN A 47 16.18 -51.23 26.80
N PRO A 48 15.79 -52.52 26.85
CA PRO A 48 16.64 -53.56 27.44
C PRO A 48 17.98 -53.74 26.71
N PHE A 49 17.97 -53.57 25.38
CA PHE A 49 19.19 -53.59 24.58
C PHE A 49 20.08 -52.40 24.90
N PHE A 50 19.49 -51.20 24.96
CA PHE A 50 20.21 -49.99 25.32
C PHE A 50 20.84 -50.10 26.72
N ASP A 51 20.09 -50.55 27.72
CA ASP A 51 20.56 -50.70 29.10
C ASP A 51 21.77 -51.64 29.19
N SER A 52 21.74 -52.73 28.41
CA SER A 52 22.85 -53.68 28.31
C SER A 52 24.10 -53.04 27.69
N ILE A 53 23.94 -52.28 26.60
CA ILE A 53 25.03 -51.54 25.96
C ILE A 53 25.60 -50.48 26.92
N PHE A 54 24.73 -49.72 27.58
CA PHE A 54 25.12 -48.66 28.52
C PHE A 54 25.94 -49.23 29.68
N ALA A 55 25.44 -50.29 30.33
CA ALA A 55 26.15 -50.96 31.42
C ALA A 55 27.51 -51.52 30.97
N ALA A 56 27.58 -52.12 29.78
CA ALA A 56 28.84 -52.65 29.25
C ALA A 56 29.86 -51.55 28.93
N VAL A 57 29.41 -50.37 28.47
CA VAL A 57 30.28 -49.21 28.22
C VAL A 57 30.78 -48.58 29.53
N GLU A 58 29.94 -48.47 30.57
CA GLU A 58 30.38 -47.98 31.88
C GLU A 58 31.41 -48.95 32.52
N ASN A 59 31.17 -50.27 32.43
CA ASN A 59 32.15 -51.28 32.85
C ASN A 59 33.47 -51.17 32.08
N PHE A 60 33.40 -50.90 30.77
CA PHE A 60 34.56 -50.64 29.94
C PHE A 60 35.33 -49.39 30.39
N ASP A 61 34.64 -48.31 30.75
CA ASP A 61 35.25 -47.08 31.28
C ASP A 61 35.93 -47.29 32.63
N GLU A 62 35.31 -48.07 33.53
CA GLU A 62 35.87 -48.41 34.84
C GLU A 62 37.13 -49.27 34.70
N HIS A 63 37.05 -50.34 33.90
CA HIS A 63 38.17 -51.25 33.69
C HIS A 63 39.40 -50.57 33.08
N ASN A 64 39.21 -49.65 32.12
CA ASN A 64 40.33 -48.91 31.54
C ASN A 64 40.96 -47.92 32.51
N ARG A 65 40.15 -47.29 33.39
CA ARG A 65 40.65 -46.44 34.47
C ARG A 65 41.50 -47.23 35.45
N GLU A 66 41.06 -48.43 35.84
CA GLU A 66 41.80 -49.33 36.73
C GLU A 66 43.13 -49.82 36.11
N ASN A 67 43.13 -50.09 34.80
CA ASN A 67 44.29 -50.61 34.07
C ASN A 67 45.21 -49.53 33.47
N ASN A 68 45.11 -48.28 33.95
CA ASN A 68 45.90 -47.14 33.50
C ASN A 68 45.90 -46.95 31.96
N ASN A 69 44.78 -47.26 31.29
CA ASN A 69 44.59 -47.13 29.83
C ASN A 69 45.60 -47.90 28.95
N THR A 70 46.21 -48.97 29.45
CA THR A 70 47.29 -49.71 28.74
C THR A 70 46.88 -50.30 27.37
N ASN A 71 45.62 -50.72 27.19
CA ASN A 71 45.09 -51.27 25.93
C ASN A 71 44.02 -50.38 25.26
N PHE A 72 43.82 -49.17 25.79
CA PHE A 72 42.66 -48.32 25.48
C PHE A 72 42.47 -48.06 23.98
N THR A 73 43.55 -47.73 23.25
CA THR A 73 43.49 -47.47 21.80
C THR A 73 42.99 -48.67 21.01
N ARG A 74 43.50 -49.88 21.29
CA ARG A 74 43.11 -51.12 20.59
C ARG A 74 41.67 -51.52 20.91
N ASP A 75 41.24 -51.29 22.15
CA ASP A 75 39.89 -51.64 22.56
C ASP A 75 38.87 -50.67 21.95
N VAL A 76 39.21 -49.38 21.79
CA VAL A 76 38.39 -48.40 21.05
C VAL A 76 38.29 -48.74 19.57
N GLU A 77 39.38 -49.19 18.93
CA GLU A 77 39.32 -49.72 17.56
C GLU A 77 38.36 -50.92 17.46
N SER A 78 38.46 -51.85 18.41
CA SER A 78 37.59 -53.02 18.47
C SER A 78 36.13 -52.63 18.70
N LEU A 79 35.84 -51.62 19.54
CA LEU A 79 34.48 -51.06 19.73
C LEU A 79 33.89 -50.60 18.41
N ILE A 80 34.67 -49.81 17.65
CA ILE A 80 34.26 -49.27 16.37
C ILE A 80 33.99 -50.41 15.39
N ASP A 81 34.87 -51.40 15.31
CA ASP A 81 34.73 -52.52 14.38
C ASP A 81 33.56 -53.45 14.73
N TYR A 82 33.34 -53.77 16.01
CA TYR A 82 32.15 -54.53 16.43
C TYR A 82 30.86 -53.78 16.12
N THR A 83 30.83 -52.47 16.36
CA THR A 83 29.65 -51.64 16.08
C THR A 83 29.35 -51.61 14.58
N ARG A 84 30.38 -51.41 13.73
CA ARG A 84 30.24 -51.44 12.27
C ARG A 84 29.74 -52.79 11.78
N TYR A 85 30.35 -53.88 12.23
CA TYR A 85 29.96 -55.23 11.84
C TYR A 85 28.50 -55.54 12.20
N SER A 86 28.04 -55.10 13.38
CA SER A 86 26.64 -55.25 13.81
C SER A 86 25.67 -54.52 12.88
N ILE A 87 26.00 -53.28 12.49
CA ILE A 87 25.21 -52.49 11.54
C ILE A 87 25.18 -53.16 10.16
N ASP A 88 26.33 -53.62 9.65
CA ASP A 88 26.42 -54.33 8.36
C ASP A 88 25.61 -55.64 8.34
N CYS A 89 25.40 -56.26 9.50
CA CYS A 89 24.51 -57.41 9.66
C CYS A 89 23.02 -57.05 9.71
N GLY A 90 22.65 -55.79 9.49
CA GLY A 90 21.26 -55.33 9.44
C GLY A 90 20.62 -55.11 10.81
N LYS A 91 21.40 -55.00 11.88
CA LYS A 91 20.88 -54.90 13.26
C LYS A 91 20.50 -53.48 13.70
N PHE A 92 20.41 -52.51 12.78
CA PHE A 92 20.12 -51.11 13.15
C PHE A 92 18.69 -50.87 13.67
N PHE A 93 17.73 -51.71 13.27
CA PHE A 93 16.30 -51.55 13.55
C PHE A 93 16.00 -51.52 15.06
N ASN A 94 15.25 -50.51 15.53
CA ASN A 94 14.86 -50.32 16.94
C ASN A 94 16.03 -50.27 17.96
N ARG A 95 17.21 -49.86 17.50
CA ARG A 95 18.43 -49.72 18.33
C ARG A 95 19.16 -48.40 18.10
N ALA A 96 18.46 -47.41 17.50
CA ALA A 96 19.07 -46.17 17.05
C ALA A 96 19.76 -45.41 18.18
N ASP A 97 19.14 -45.29 19.35
CA ASP A 97 19.72 -44.69 20.56
C ASP A 97 21.05 -45.33 20.96
N ALA A 98 21.13 -46.67 20.99
CA ALA A 98 22.34 -47.39 21.35
C ALA A 98 23.47 -47.14 20.34
N TYR A 99 23.17 -47.15 19.04
CA TYR A 99 24.18 -46.87 18.01
C TYR A 99 24.65 -45.40 18.02
N PHE A 100 23.74 -44.44 18.24
CA PHE A 100 24.12 -43.04 18.41
C PHE A 100 24.90 -42.81 19.72
N TYR A 101 24.58 -43.53 20.79
CA TYR A 101 25.36 -43.51 22.03
C TYR A 101 26.77 -44.08 21.84
N LEU A 102 26.91 -45.24 21.20
CA LEU A 102 28.20 -45.85 20.88
C LEU A 102 29.05 -44.94 19.97
N LEU A 103 28.43 -44.35 18.95
CA LEU A 103 29.10 -43.38 18.07
C LEU A 103 29.64 -42.18 18.87
N ARG A 104 28.85 -41.66 19.80
CA ARG A 104 29.26 -40.54 20.65
C ARG A 104 30.39 -40.92 21.61
N ARG A 105 30.31 -42.10 22.23
CA ARG A 105 31.35 -42.61 23.13
C ARG A 105 32.67 -42.84 22.40
N ALA A 106 32.61 -43.42 21.20
CA ALA A 106 33.79 -43.53 20.34
C ALA A 106 34.41 -42.15 20.05
N GLU A 107 33.63 -41.13 19.73
CA GLU A 107 34.12 -39.75 19.51
C GLU A 107 34.86 -39.17 20.74
N GLU A 108 34.32 -39.40 21.94
CA GLU A 108 34.92 -38.97 23.20
C GLU A 108 36.25 -39.68 23.46
N TYR A 109 36.30 -41.00 23.25
CA TYR A 109 37.53 -41.77 23.39
C TYR A 109 38.62 -41.34 22.42
N LEU A 110 38.26 -41.06 21.16
CA LEU A 110 39.22 -40.57 20.17
C LEU A 110 39.82 -39.22 20.55
N THR A 111 39.04 -38.36 21.19
CA THR A 111 39.54 -37.08 21.71
C THR A 111 40.60 -37.30 22.80
N VAL A 112 40.34 -38.24 23.72
CA VAL A 112 41.30 -38.64 24.77
C VAL A 112 42.57 -39.22 24.15
N ILE A 113 42.46 -40.15 23.20
CA ILE A 113 43.59 -40.78 22.52
C ILE A 113 44.46 -39.73 21.81
N LYS A 114 43.85 -38.79 21.07
CA LYS A 114 44.56 -37.71 20.36
C LYS A 114 45.27 -36.72 21.28
N SER A 115 44.80 -36.57 22.52
CA SER A 115 45.43 -35.71 23.53
C SER A 115 46.63 -36.35 24.24
N SER A 116 46.85 -37.65 24.06
CA SER A 116 47.95 -38.39 24.68
C SER A 116 49.24 -38.30 23.86
N ALA A 117 50.40 -38.19 24.53
CA ALA A 117 51.70 -38.01 23.89
C ALA A 117 52.23 -39.26 23.12
N TYR A 118 51.54 -40.40 23.21
CA TYR A 118 51.96 -41.69 22.65
C TYR A 118 51.09 -42.11 21.46
N PHE A 119 50.92 -41.22 20.48
CA PHE A 119 50.03 -41.47 19.35
C PHE A 119 50.74 -42.21 18.19
N SER A 120 50.32 -43.44 17.90
CA SER A 120 50.54 -44.10 16.60
C SER A 120 49.24 -44.75 16.12
N TRP A 121 48.26 -43.94 15.72
CA TRP A 121 46.97 -44.41 15.20
C TRP A 121 46.95 -44.35 13.67
N SER A 122 47.48 -45.37 13.01
CA SER A 122 47.49 -45.45 11.55
C SER A 122 46.23 -46.14 11.03
N GLY A 123 45.18 -45.36 10.74
CA GLY A 123 43.98 -45.83 10.03
C GLY A 123 42.65 -45.70 10.80
N GLY A 124 42.69 -45.47 12.11
CA GLY A 124 41.49 -45.39 12.92
C GLY A 124 40.56 -44.21 12.62
N ASP A 125 41.09 -43.07 12.17
CA ASP A 125 40.26 -41.91 11.78
C ASP A 125 39.35 -42.27 10.58
N GLN A 126 39.82 -43.14 9.69
CA GLN A 126 39.04 -43.65 8.57
C GLN A 126 37.97 -44.65 9.03
N ASN A 127 38.28 -45.52 10.00
CA ASN A 127 37.31 -46.46 10.57
C ASN A 127 36.19 -45.75 11.33
N PHE A 128 36.53 -44.74 12.13
CA PHE A 128 35.52 -43.92 12.81
C PHE A 128 34.66 -43.13 11.84
N LYS A 129 35.27 -42.53 10.80
CA LYS A 129 34.53 -41.86 9.72
C LYS A 129 33.56 -42.82 9.04
N SER A 130 33.99 -44.05 8.75
CA SER A 130 33.14 -45.09 8.17
C SER A 130 32.00 -45.50 9.10
N LEU A 131 32.24 -45.68 10.41
CA LEU A 131 31.17 -45.94 11.38
C LEU A 131 30.14 -44.81 11.39
N LYS A 132 30.61 -43.57 11.45
CA LYS A 132 29.77 -42.38 11.44
C LYS A 132 28.88 -42.32 10.20
N GLU A 133 29.46 -42.55 9.02
CA GLU A 133 28.71 -42.64 7.76
C GLU A 133 27.68 -43.78 7.78
N MET A 134 28.04 -44.96 8.29
CA MET A 134 27.13 -46.10 8.40
C MET A 134 25.93 -45.82 9.30
N VAL A 135 26.14 -45.22 10.48
CA VAL A 135 25.04 -44.86 11.41
C VAL A 135 24.08 -43.89 10.73
N LEU A 136 24.59 -42.84 10.07
CA LEU A 136 23.76 -41.85 9.40
C LEU A 136 23.01 -42.44 8.19
N ILE A 137 23.69 -43.23 7.35
CA ILE A 137 23.08 -43.90 6.20
C ILE A 137 21.96 -44.84 6.65
N ASN A 138 22.18 -45.65 7.68
CA ASN A 138 21.16 -46.56 8.20
C ASN A 138 20.00 -45.81 8.86
N ALA A 139 20.24 -44.70 9.56
CA ALA A 139 19.18 -43.84 10.07
C ALA A 139 18.29 -43.31 8.93
N ARG A 140 18.87 -42.87 7.81
CA ARG A 140 18.10 -42.48 6.61
C ARG A 140 17.34 -43.65 6.01
N HIS A 141 18.00 -44.78 5.76
CA HIS A 141 17.37 -45.95 5.16
C HIS A 141 16.16 -46.40 5.97
N LEU A 142 16.32 -46.50 7.28
CA LEU A 142 15.25 -46.86 8.20
C LEU A 142 14.08 -45.84 8.14
N PHE A 143 14.40 -44.55 8.04
CA PHE A 143 13.39 -43.51 7.84
C PHE A 143 12.60 -43.67 6.55
N VAL A 144 13.27 -43.89 5.43
CA VAL A 144 12.61 -44.07 4.13
C VAL A 144 11.79 -45.36 4.10
N GLU A 145 12.35 -46.49 4.54
CA GLU A 145 11.69 -47.80 4.52
C GLU A 145 10.43 -47.85 5.39
N THR A 146 10.42 -47.08 6.49
CA THR A 146 9.28 -47.02 7.42
C THR A 146 8.36 -45.84 7.16
N ASN A 147 8.51 -45.15 6.02
CA ASN A 147 7.75 -43.95 5.67
C ASN A 147 7.77 -42.87 6.78
N GLY A 148 8.94 -42.71 7.40
CA GLY A 148 9.24 -41.74 8.44
C GLY A 148 8.86 -42.15 9.86
N LEU A 149 8.37 -43.38 10.10
CA LEU A 149 7.99 -43.86 11.44
C LEU A 149 9.19 -44.18 12.34
N GLU A 150 10.28 -44.66 11.78
CA GLU A 150 11.57 -44.86 12.45
C GLU A 150 12.62 -43.93 11.80
N PRO A 151 13.83 -43.73 12.35
CA PRO A 151 14.28 -44.17 13.67
C PRO A 151 13.58 -43.41 14.81
N SER A 152 13.48 -44.09 15.95
CA SER A 152 13.04 -43.52 17.23
C SER A 152 14.00 -43.92 18.36
N PHE A 153 14.09 -43.07 19.38
CA PHE A 153 14.75 -43.42 20.63
C PHE A 153 13.80 -44.19 21.53
N SER A 154 14.26 -45.33 22.05
CA SER A 154 13.59 -46.08 23.11
C SER A 154 13.89 -45.49 24.48
N VAL A 155 15.09 -44.91 24.64
CA VAL A 155 15.49 -44.18 25.85
C VAL A 155 14.68 -42.90 26.03
N GLN A 156 14.16 -42.74 27.26
CA GLN A 156 13.42 -41.56 27.71
C GLN A 156 14.18 -40.74 28.76
N ASP A 157 15.34 -41.21 29.22
CA ASP A 157 16.17 -40.51 30.21
C ASP A 157 16.80 -39.24 29.61
N ALA A 158 16.45 -38.09 30.18
CA ALA A 158 16.91 -36.78 29.74
C ALA A 158 18.44 -36.61 29.78
N ASN A 159 19.12 -37.15 30.80
CA ASN A 159 20.57 -37.02 30.95
C ASN A 159 21.31 -37.88 29.93
N LEU A 160 20.81 -39.08 29.66
CA LEU A 160 21.37 -39.96 28.63
C LEU A 160 21.16 -39.39 27.23
N LEU A 161 19.97 -38.87 26.93
CA LEU A 161 19.69 -38.19 25.67
C LEU A 161 20.56 -36.94 25.47
N LYS A 162 20.82 -36.16 26.54
CA LYS A 162 21.80 -35.04 26.52
C LYS A 162 23.20 -35.51 26.18
N ARG A 163 23.61 -36.70 26.64
CA ARG A 163 24.93 -37.28 26.32
C ARG A 163 25.03 -37.67 24.84
N ILE A 164 23.97 -38.24 24.25
CA ILE A 164 23.96 -38.66 22.83
C ILE A 164 24.19 -37.47 21.88
N LYS A 165 23.71 -36.26 22.23
CA LYS A 165 23.90 -35.02 21.44
C LYS A 165 23.43 -35.11 19.99
N ILE A 166 22.24 -35.69 19.76
CA ILE A 166 21.71 -35.89 18.40
C ILE A 166 21.68 -34.60 17.55
N PHE A 167 21.38 -33.46 18.19
CA PHE A 167 21.31 -32.15 17.53
C PHE A 167 22.64 -31.71 16.89
N ASP A 168 23.79 -32.15 17.42
CA ASP A 168 25.09 -31.81 16.85
C ASP A 168 25.35 -32.54 15.53
N TYR A 169 24.77 -33.73 15.33
CA TYR A 169 24.90 -34.45 14.07
C TYR A 169 24.17 -33.77 12.90
N VAL A 170 23.16 -32.94 13.19
CA VAL A 170 22.49 -32.10 12.16
C VAL A 170 23.47 -31.15 11.48
N SER A 171 24.50 -30.67 12.20
CA SER A 171 25.50 -29.75 11.64
C SER A 171 26.39 -30.36 10.56
N LEU A 172 26.39 -31.69 10.47
CA LEU A 172 27.21 -32.43 9.52
C LEU A 172 26.51 -32.55 8.15
N ILE A 173 25.23 -32.16 8.07
CA ILE A 173 24.44 -32.32 6.85
C ILE A 173 24.64 -31.10 5.95
N GLU A 174 25.00 -31.40 4.70
CA GLU A 174 24.84 -30.50 3.57
C GLU A 174 23.64 -30.97 2.73
N MET A 175 22.51 -30.27 2.84
CA MET A 175 21.28 -30.58 2.11
C MET A 175 21.38 -30.11 0.65
N LYS A 176 21.70 -31.05 -0.24
CA LYS A 176 21.97 -30.82 -1.67
C LYS A 176 21.09 -31.63 -2.62
N ASP A 177 20.49 -32.72 -2.13
CA ASP A 177 19.68 -33.67 -2.89
C ASP A 177 18.62 -34.33 -1.99
N ASP A 178 17.70 -35.10 -2.59
CA ASP A 178 16.62 -35.79 -1.90
C ASP A 178 17.12 -36.70 -0.76
N ASN A 179 18.23 -37.42 -0.96
CA ASN A 179 18.80 -38.31 0.06
C ASN A 179 19.28 -37.53 1.29
N SER A 180 19.89 -36.37 1.07
CA SER A 180 20.36 -35.49 2.15
C SER A 180 19.21 -34.80 2.89
N ILE A 181 18.09 -34.51 2.20
CA ILE A 181 16.86 -34.02 2.84
C ILE A 181 16.26 -35.11 3.73
N GLU A 182 16.14 -36.34 3.23
CA GLU A 182 15.61 -37.48 4.01
C GLU A 182 16.46 -37.78 5.25
N LEU A 183 17.80 -37.69 5.12
CA LEU A 183 18.69 -37.79 6.28
C LEU A 183 18.46 -36.65 7.27
N PHE A 184 18.29 -35.42 6.79
CA PHE A 184 17.96 -34.29 7.66
C PHE A 184 16.63 -34.49 8.40
N LEU A 185 15.59 -34.96 7.71
CA LEU A 185 14.29 -35.24 8.33
C LEU A 185 14.38 -36.37 9.37
N ALA A 186 15.17 -37.41 9.11
CA ALA A 186 15.43 -38.47 10.09
C ALA A 186 16.11 -37.94 11.36
N LEU A 187 17.15 -37.11 11.22
CA LEU A 187 17.82 -36.50 12.37
C LEU A 187 16.95 -35.43 13.07
N ALA A 188 16.16 -34.67 12.32
CA ALA A 188 15.20 -33.71 12.85
C ALA A 188 14.18 -34.41 13.75
N LYS A 189 13.63 -35.54 13.29
CA LYS A 189 12.72 -36.38 14.08
C LYS A 189 13.34 -36.80 15.41
N LEU A 190 14.54 -37.39 15.37
CA LEU A 190 15.25 -37.81 16.59
C LEU A 190 15.58 -36.61 17.50
N SER A 191 15.92 -35.46 16.92
CA SER A 191 16.21 -34.23 17.67
C SER A 191 14.97 -33.67 18.37
N PHE A 192 13.82 -33.64 17.69
CA PHE A 192 12.56 -33.25 18.31
C PHE A 192 12.17 -34.22 19.42
N GLN A 193 12.24 -35.53 19.17
CA GLN A 193 11.97 -36.55 20.18
C GLN A 193 12.88 -36.36 21.41
N SER A 194 14.18 -36.19 21.21
CA SER A 194 15.13 -35.93 22.28
C SER A 194 14.79 -34.65 23.05
N SER A 195 14.40 -33.58 22.36
CA SER A 195 14.06 -32.30 22.99
C SER A 195 12.83 -32.38 23.90
N VAL A 196 11.86 -33.26 23.59
CA VAL A 196 10.66 -33.49 24.42
C VAL A 196 11.05 -34.00 25.80
N TYR A 197 11.97 -34.96 25.85
CA TYR A 197 12.41 -35.57 27.11
C TYR A 197 13.43 -34.70 27.85
N ILE A 198 14.24 -33.90 27.13
CA ILE A 198 15.31 -33.08 27.72
C ILE A 198 14.78 -31.81 28.42
N ASN A 199 13.74 -31.17 27.88
CA ASN A 199 13.27 -29.86 28.37
C ASN A 199 12.04 -29.98 29.27
N GLU A 200 12.25 -29.94 30.58
CA GLU A 200 11.19 -29.83 31.60
C GLU A 200 10.59 -28.41 31.69
N GLN A 201 11.20 -27.39 31.07
CA GLN A 201 10.86 -25.95 31.21
C GLN A 201 10.27 -25.28 29.94
N ALA A 202 9.51 -26.03 29.13
CA ALA A 202 8.61 -25.52 28.07
C ALA A 202 9.20 -24.87 26.79
N HIS A 203 10.52 -24.73 26.63
CA HIS A 203 11.12 -24.26 25.36
C HIS A 203 11.61 -25.42 24.50
N TYR A 204 10.75 -25.99 23.67
CA TYR A 204 11.14 -27.09 22.77
C TYR A 204 12.04 -26.63 21.61
N LEU A 205 12.79 -27.58 21.04
CA LEU A 205 13.57 -27.36 19.82
C LEU A 205 12.64 -26.94 18.68
N THR A 206 13.05 -25.96 17.86
CA THR A 206 12.26 -25.50 16.70
C THR A 206 12.89 -25.86 15.37
N TRP A 207 12.08 -25.87 14.31
CA TRP A 207 12.56 -26.08 12.94
C TRP A 207 13.62 -25.05 12.53
N THR A 208 13.45 -23.78 12.90
CA THR A 208 14.45 -22.74 12.60
C THR A 208 15.82 -23.05 13.21
N GLN A 209 15.87 -23.61 14.42
CA GLN A 209 17.12 -23.99 15.08
C GLN A 209 17.80 -25.15 14.34
N LEU A 210 17.04 -26.15 13.91
CA LEU A 210 17.53 -27.27 13.10
C LEU A 210 18.07 -26.80 11.74
N LEU A 211 17.30 -26.00 11.03
CA LEU A 211 17.68 -25.49 9.70
C LEU A 211 18.93 -24.61 9.75
N LYS A 212 19.09 -23.78 10.80
CA LYS A 212 20.30 -22.97 11.01
C LYS A 212 21.55 -23.80 11.30
N LYS A 213 21.38 -25.03 11.79
CA LYS A 213 22.48 -25.91 12.16
C LYS A 213 23.10 -26.58 10.92
N CYS A 214 22.31 -26.83 9.88
CA CYS A 214 22.75 -27.49 8.64
C CYS A 214 23.06 -26.49 7.50
N LYS A 215 23.85 -26.93 6.52
CA LYS A 215 24.10 -26.16 5.29
C LYS A 215 23.04 -26.52 4.25
N ILE A 216 22.31 -25.51 3.74
CA ILE A 216 21.21 -25.69 2.79
C ILE A 216 21.63 -25.20 1.41
N THR A 217 21.65 -26.08 0.41
CA THR A 217 21.94 -25.74 -1.00
C THR A 217 20.82 -26.18 -1.96
N VAL A 218 19.93 -27.04 -1.50
CA VAL A 218 18.73 -27.46 -2.22
C VAL A 218 17.70 -26.33 -2.35
N SER A 219 16.85 -26.38 -3.39
CA SER A 219 15.76 -25.42 -3.56
C SER A 219 14.70 -25.57 -2.48
N PHE A 220 14.04 -24.46 -2.13
CA PHE A 220 12.93 -24.46 -1.17
C PHE A 220 11.81 -25.43 -1.58
N GLY A 221 11.40 -25.41 -2.85
CA GLY A 221 10.35 -26.28 -3.36
C GLY A 221 10.66 -27.77 -3.21
N SER A 222 11.92 -28.19 -3.45
CA SER A 222 12.33 -29.59 -3.25
C SER A 222 12.28 -30.00 -1.78
N PHE A 223 12.75 -29.13 -0.87
CA PHE A 223 12.65 -29.38 0.57
C PHE A 223 11.20 -29.53 1.02
N ILE A 224 10.32 -28.60 0.64
CA ILE A 224 8.91 -28.62 1.04
C ILE A 224 8.18 -29.84 0.46
N LYS A 225 8.46 -30.20 -0.80
CA LYS A 225 7.89 -31.41 -1.41
C LYS A 225 8.22 -32.65 -0.56
N LYS A 226 9.49 -32.81 -0.17
CA LYS A 226 9.91 -33.91 0.68
C LYS A 226 9.35 -33.82 2.10
N TYR A 227 9.23 -32.63 2.67
CA TYR A 227 8.55 -32.43 3.94
C TYR A 227 7.10 -32.94 3.90
N PHE A 228 6.35 -32.61 2.83
CA PHE A 228 4.97 -33.08 2.68
C PHE A 228 4.83 -34.60 2.55
N GLU A 229 5.82 -35.29 1.96
CA GLU A 229 5.83 -36.77 1.93
C GLU A 229 5.82 -37.37 3.35
N TYR A 230 6.42 -36.68 4.33
CA TYR A 230 6.58 -37.17 5.71
C TYR A 230 5.86 -36.33 6.77
N GLU A 231 5.04 -35.35 6.38
CA GLU A 231 4.43 -34.33 7.27
C GLU A 231 3.70 -34.95 8.47
N GLN A 232 3.01 -36.06 8.25
CA GLN A 232 2.24 -36.75 9.28
C GLN A 232 3.11 -37.18 10.48
N ASN A 233 4.40 -37.44 10.26
CA ASN A 233 5.37 -37.81 11.30
C ASN A 233 5.85 -36.61 12.14
N PHE A 234 5.56 -35.38 11.69
CA PHE A 234 5.94 -34.13 12.34
C PHE A 234 4.73 -33.38 12.92
N LYS A 235 3.56 -34.00 13.07
CA LYS A 235 2.35 -33.34 13.62
C LYS A 235 2.55 -32.67 14.97
N ALA A 236 3.39 -33.24 15.85
CA ALA A 236 3.71 -32.66 17.16
C ALA A 236 4.62 -31.42 17.06
N PHE A 237 5.35 -31.30 15.95
CA PHE A 237 6.30 -30.22 15.65
C PHE A 237 6.10 -29.78 14.21
N PRO A 238 4.95 -29.13 13.88
CA PRO A 238 4.67 -28.73 12.51
C PRO A 238 5.69 -27.69 12.04
N TYR A 239 5.95 -27.66 10.74
CA TYR A 239 6.83 -26.66 10.14
C TYR A 239 6.21 -25.27 10.28
N ASP A 240 6.87 -24.39 11.03
CA ASP A 240 6.30 -23.15 11.55
C ASP A 240 6.68 -21.91 10.72
N VAL A 241 6.02 -20.78 11.03
CA VAL A 241 6.25 -19.50 10.34
C VAL A 241 7.71 -19.06 10.42
N PRO A 242 8.39 -19.07 11.59
CA PRO A 242 9.81 -18.70 11.66
C PRO A 242 10.72 -19.58 10.78
N ALA A 243 10.47 -20.90 10.70
CA ALA A 243 11.23 -21.78 9.82
C ALA A 243 10.97 -21.47 8.34
N PHE A 244 9.71 -21.25 7.96
CA PHE A 244 9.35 -20.85 6.61
C PHE A 244 10.08 -19.58 6.19
N ILE A 245 10.03 -18.51 7.00
CA ILE A 245 10.72 -17.24 6.76
C ILE A 245 12.23 -17.44 6.63
N TYR A 246 12.84 -18.24 7.51
CA TYR A 246 14.26 -18.55 7.43
C TYR A 246 14.60 -19.28 6.12
N SER A 247 13.84 -20.30 5.75
CA SER A 247 14.09 -21.08 4.54
C SER A 247 13.94 -20.25 3.27
N ILE A 248 12.91 -19.41 3.14
CA ILE A 248 12.78 -18.54 1.96
C ILE A 248 13.84 -17.44 1.95
N SER A 249 14.34 -16.95 3.10
CA SER A 249 15.48 -16.02 3.14
C SER A 249 16.77 -16.61 2.56
N LEU A 250 16.83 -17.95 2.52
CA LEU A 250 17.79 -18.83 1.85
C LEU A 250 18.00 -18.51 0.37
N THR A 251 16.91 -18.12 -0.29
CA THR A 251 16.76 -18.19 -1.74
C THR A 251 16.07 -16.95 -2.26
N LYS A 252 16.16 -16.69 -3.57
CA LYS A 252 15.26 -15.72 -4.19
C LYS A 252 13.91 -16.41 -4.38
N PHE A 253 12.88 -15.89 -3.72
CA PHE A 253 11.57 -16.52 -3.68
C PHE A 253 10.51 -15.57 -4.22
N PRO A 254 9.78 -15.94 -5.30
CA PRO A 254 8.69 -15.13 -5.83
C PRO A 254 7.56 -14.95 -4.81
N LEU A 255 6.90 -13.79 -4.85
CA LEU A 255 5.85 -13.46 -3.88
C LEU A 255 4.58 -14.29 -4.09
N HIS A 256 4.15 -14.58 -5.33
CA HIS A 256 3.02 -15.49 -5.58
C HIS A 256 3.21 -16.88 -4.95
N ASP A 257 4.41 -17.46 -5.04
CA ASP A 257 4.68 -18.76 -4.45
C ASP A 257 4.49 -18.75 -2.92
N ILE A 258 4.76 -17.62 -2.24
CA ILE A 258 4.54 -17.48 -0.80
C ILE A 258 3.07 -17.70 -0.46
N PHE A 259 2.15 -17.11 -1.24
CA PHE A 259 0.71 -17.28 -1.02
C PHE A 259 0.28 -18.75 -1.13
N ASP A 260 0.79 -19.46 -2.14
CA ASP A 260 0.50 -20.88 -2.34
C ASP A 260 0.99 -21.75 -1.18
N TYR A 261 2.21 -21.50 -0.69
CA TYR A 261 2.79 -22.30 0.39
C TYR A 261 2.20 -21.98 1.77
N ILE A 262 1.74 -20.75 2.01
CA ILE A 262 1.01 -20.38 3.22
C ILE A 262 -0.20 -21.29 3.44
N GLU A 263 -0.99 -21.50 2.39
CA GLU A 263 -2.18 -22.34 2.47
C GLU A 263 -1.82 -23.81 2.62
N LYS A 264 -0.87 -24.31 1.80
CA LYS A 264 -0.44 -25.71 1.84
C LYS A 264 0.14 -26.13 3.20
N LEU A 265 0.91 -25.25 3.84
CA LEU A 265 1.54 -25.49 5.15
C LEU A 265 0.65 -25.08 6.33
N ASN A 266 -0.56 -24.56 6.07
CA ASN A 266 -1.48 -24.05 7.09
C ASN A 266 -0.82 -23.03 8.05
N LEU A 267 -0.02 -22.12 7.50
CA LEU A 267 0.74 -21.14 8.27
C LEU A 267 -0.16 -19.99 8.76
N LYS A 268 0.13 -19.49 9.96
CA LYS A 268 -0.55 -18.31 10.52
C LYS A 268 -0.18 -17.05 9.71
N GLN A 269 -1.10 -16.62 8.84
CA GLN A 269 -0.89 -15.51 7.92
C GLN A 269 -0.46 -14.21 8.61
N THR A 270 -1.13 -13.80 9.69
CA THR A 270 -0.81 -12.56 10.39
C THR A 270 0.62 -12.55 10.92
N GLU A 271 1.05 -13.64 11.57
CA GLU A 271 2.42 -13.79 12.09
C GLU A 271 3.45 -13.77 10.96
N LEU A 272 3.13 -14.43 9.84
CA LEU A 272 4.01 -14.47 8.67
C LEU A 272 4.26 -13.09 8.09
N TRP A 273 3.22 -12.27 7.89
CA TRP A 273 3.41 -10.93 7.33
C TRP A 273 4.17 -10.00 8.28
N TYR A 274 4.08 -10.18 9.60
CA TYR A 274 4.92 -9.47 10.56
C TYR A 274 6.38 -9.90 10.57
N LEU A 275 6.69 -11.15 10.19
CA LEU A 275 8.07 -11.64 10.09
C LEU A 275 8.67 -11.48 8.69
N PHE A 276 7.83 -11.36 7.65
CA PHE A 276 8.26 -11.29 6.26
C PHE A 276 8.70 -9.88 5.81
N TRP A 277 8.20 -8.81 6.42
CA TRP A 277 8.43 -7.45 5.92
C TRP A 277 9.92 -7.06 5.77
N PRO A 278 10.89 -7.54 6.59
CA PRO A 278 12.30 -7.22 6.37
C PRO A 278 12.86 -7.85 5.09
N LEU A 279 12.37 -9.04 4.72
CA LEU A 279 12.74 -9.69 3.46
C LEU A 279 12.09 -8.97 2.27
N PHE A 280 10.83 -8.56 2.43
CA PHE A 280 10.14 -7.74 1.45
C PHE A 280 10.90 -6.43 1.19
N GLU A 281 11.22 -5.68 2.25
CA GLU A 281 11.97 -4.41 2.18
C GLU A 281 13.31 -4.58 1.47
N LYS A 282 14.09 -5.61 1.86
CA LYS A 282 15.35 -5.92 1.20
C LYS A 282 15.15 -6.23 -0.29
N GLY A 283 14.10 -6.99 -0.64
CA GLY A 283 13.76 -7.33 -2.01
C GLY A 283 13.47 -6.09 -2.86
N VAL A 284 12.59 -5.21 -2.38
CA VAL A 284 12.22 -3.97 -3.09
C VAL A 284 13.41 -3.00 -3.18
N LYS A 285 14.14 -2.76 -2.08
CA LYS A 285 15.26 -1.79 -2.05
C LYS A 285 16.44 -2.17 -2.94
N THR A 286 16.79 -3.45 -2.97
CA THR A 286 18.00 -3.90 -3.68
C THR A 286 17.76 -4.15 -5.17
N GLY A 287 16.50 -4.19 -5.61
CA GLY A 287 16.12 -4.60 -6.97
C GLY A 287 16.51 -6.04 -7.32
N GLN A 288 17.00 -6.83 -6.34
CA GLN A 288 17.45 -8.20 -6.56
C GLN A 288 16.29 -9.17 -6.82
N VAL A 289 15.08 -8.78 -6.42
CA VAL A 289 13.81 -9.44 -6.69
C VAL A 289 12.87 -8.38 -7.26
N GLN A 290 12.54 -8.48 -8.55
CA GLN A 290 11.43 -7.71 -9.10
C GLN A 290 10.15 -8.45 -8.75
N TYR A 291 9.36 -7.86 -7.86
CA TYR A 291 8.02 -8.35 -7.58
C TYR A 291 7.08 -7.92 -8.71
N ASP A 292 6.23 -8.84 -9.16
CA ASP A 292 5.19 -8.52 -10.13
C ASP A 292 4.17 -7.56 -9.51
N ASN A 293 3.66 -6.60 -10.30
CA ASN A 293 2.68 -5.63 -9.82
C ASN A 293 1.41 -6.32 -9.30
N ASN A 294 0.98 -7.44 -9.89
CA ASN A 294 -0.19 -8.17 -9.41
C ASN A 294 0.08 -8.84 -8.06
N ASP A 295 1.29 -9.34 -7.81
CA ASP A 295 1.68 -9.93 -6.52
C ASP A 295 1.67 -8.86 -5.41
N ILE A 296 2.14 -7.65 -5.72
CA ILE A 296 2.09 -6.51 -4.79
C ILE A 296 0.63 -6.12 -4.49
N VAL A 297 -0.22 -6.06 -5.51
CA VAL A 297 -1.65 -5.74 -5.35
C VAL A 297 -2.34 -6.80 -4.49
N LEU A 298 -2.07 -8.08 -4.75
CA LEU A 298 -2.58 -9.20 -3.96
C LEU A 298 -2.16 -9.06 -2.49
N LEU A 299 -0.87 -8.80 -2.24
CA LEU A 299 -0.33 -8.60 -0.90
C LEU A 299 -0.97 -7.42 -0.17
N LEU A 300 -0.96 -6.23 -0.78
CA LEU A 300 -1.52 -5.03 -0.16
C LEU A 300 -3.03 -5.16 0.09
N ASN A 301 -3.76 -5.79 -0.83
CA ASN A 301 -5.18 -6.08 -0.63
C ASN A 301 -5.39 -7.09 0.51
N HIS A 302 -4.58 -8.14 0.59
CA HIS A 302 -4.66 -9.16 1.62
C HIS A 302 -4.41 -8.60 3.02
N ILE A 303 -3.36 -7.80 3.21
CA ILE A 303 -3.01 -7.20 4.50
C ILE A 303 -3.84 -5.95 4.84
N SER A 304 -4.71 -5.48 3.93
CA SER A 304 -5.48 -4.23 4.11
C SER A 304 -6.37 -4.19 5.36
N ARG A 305 -6.70 -5.36 5.94
CA ARG A 305 -7.48 -5.46 7.17
C ARG A 305 -6.69 -5.07 8.42
N ASP A 306 -5.37 -5.17 8.38
CA ASP A 306 -4.45 -4.76 9.43
C ASP A 306 -3.80 -3.43 9.03
N ASP A 307 -4.24 -2.33 9.67
CA ASP A 307 -3.75 -0.99 9.35
C ASP A 307 -2.23 -0.87 9.55
N GLY A 308 -1.64 -1.57 10.53
CA GLY A 308 -0.20 -1.52 10.82
C GLY A 308 0.63 -2.18 9.73
N LEU A 309 0.26 -3.41 9.34
CA LEU A 309 0.90 -4.11 8.23
C LEU A 309 0.72 -3.37 6.91
N PHE A 310 -0.51 -2.92 6.61
CA PHE A 310 -0.78 -2.19 5.37
C PHE A 310 0.09 -0.94 5.24
N ILE A 311 0.15 -0.11 6.29
CA ILE A 311 0.98 1.10 6.35
C ILE A 311 2.45 0.76 6.07
N GLN A 312 2.98 -0.27 6.74
CA GLN A 312 4.38 -0.65 6.64
C GLN A 312 4.75 -1.09 5.22
N TYR A 313 4.01 -2.05 4.65
CA TYR A 313 4.29 -2.57 3.31
C TYR A 313 4.02 -1.54 2.21
N CYS A 314 2.94 -0.76 2.33
CA CYS A 314 2.63 0.30 1.37
C CYS A 314 3.76 1.35 1.33
N THR A 315 4.25 1.79 2.49
CA THR A 315 5.39 2.74 2.56
C THR A 315 6.63 2.16 1.89
N ILE A 316 7.03 0.96 2.30
CA ILE A 316 8.22 0.28 1.76
C ILE A 316 8.14 0.16 0.23
N TYR A 317 6.98 -0.21 -0.30
CA TYR A 317 6.79 -0.33 -1.74
C TYR A 317 6.88 1.02 -2.44
N TYR A 318 6.06 2.01 -2.06
CA TYR A 318 5.98 3.28 -2.77
C TYR A 318 7.25 4.14 -2.64
N GLU A 319 8.00 4.04 -1.55
CA GLU A 319 9.31 4.71 -1.44
C GLU A 319 10.29 4.23 -2.52
N ASN A 320 10.24 2.95 -2.89
CA ASN A 320 11.25 2.30 -3.73
C ASN A 320 10.77 1.98 -5.16
N ALA A 321 9.47 1.89 -5.40
CA ALA A 321 8.90 1.60 -6.73
C ALA A 321 9.19 2.72 -7.74
N GLN A 322 9.29 2.38 -9.03
CA GLN A 322 9.25 3.40 -10.09
C GLN A 322 7.84 4.02 -10.15
N ILE A 323 7.75 5.24 -10.70
CA ILE A 323 6.47 5.99 -10.72
C ILE A 323 5.41 5.22 -11.51
N GLU A 324 5.78 4.59 -12.61
CA GLU A 324 4.90 3.81 -13.48
C GLU A 324 4.37 2.56 -12.77
N ASP A 325 5.24 1.81 -12.09
CA ASP A 325 4.87 0.60 -11.35
C ASP A 325 4.00 0.93 -10.13
N GLY A 326 4.39 1.97 -9.39
CA GLY A 326 3.58 2.51 -8.30
C GLY A 326 2.20 2.95 -8.77
N TRP A 327 2.12 3.62 -9.92
CA TRP A 327 0.84 4.04 -10.51
C TRP A 327 -0.01 2.84 -10.94
N ASN A 328 0.58 1.83 -11.59
CA ASN A 328 -0.14 0.63 -12.00
C ASN A 328 -0.72 -0.13 -10.81
N VAL A 329 0.06 -0.30 -9.73
CA VAL A 329 -0.42 -0.90 -8.48
C VAL A 329 -1.53 -0.06 -7.86
N PHE A 330 -1.41 1.27 -7.86
CA PHE A 330 -2.47 2.17 -7.40
C PHE A 330 -3.78 1.96 -8.19
N LEU A 331 -3.72 1.91 -9.53
CA LEU A 331 -4.92 1.73 -10.35
C LEU A 331 -5.61 0.38 -10.07
N GLN A 332 -4.83 -0.70 -9.92
CA GLN A 332 -5.40 -2.01 -9.60
C GLN A 332 -6.00 -2.03 -8.17
N LEU A 333 -5.35 -1.43 -7.19
CA LEU A 333 -5.88 -1.33 -5.82
C LEU A 333 -7.14 -0.45 -5.71
N CYS A 334 -7.31 0.52 -6.61
CA CYS A 334 -8.57 1.28 -6.67
C CYS A 334 -9.77 0.41 -7.06
N GLU A 335 -9.54 -0.75 -7.67
CA GLU A 335 -10.57 -1.70 -8.06
C GLU A 335 -10.88 -2.75 -6.98
N THR A 336 -10.10 -2.80 -5.90
CA THR A 336 -10.30 -3.75 -4.81
C THR A 336 -11.10 -3.16 -3.64
N ASP A 337 -11.63 -4.03 -2.77
CA ASP A 337 -12.43 -3.61 -1.61
C ASP A 337 -11.56 -3.29 -0.39
N LEU A 338 -10.68 -2.29 -0.53
CA LEU A 338 -9.86 -1.80 0.57
C LEU A 338 -10.70 -1.15 1.66
N LYS A 339 -10.31 -1.28 2.93
CA LYS A 339 -10.89 -0.51 4.04
C LYS A 339 -10.60 0.99 3.86
N GLU A 340 -11.47 1.85 4.38
CA GLU A 340 -11.36 3.31 4.22
C GLU A 340 -10.03 3.89 4.75
N SER A 341 -9.51 3.38 5.87
CA SER A 341 -8.20 3.77 6.41
C SER A 341 -7.06 3.47 5.42
N SER A 342 -7.03 2.26 4.87
CA SER A 342 -6.06 1.82 3.87
C SER A 342 -6.15 2.64 2.59
N ARG A 343 -7.38 2.98 2.14
CA ARG A 343 -7.62 3.88 0.99
C ARG A 343 -7.00 5.26 1.19
N ARG A 344 -7.25 5.88 2.35
CA ARG A 344 -6.68 7.19 2.69
C ARG A 344 -5.16 7.14 2.75
N TYR A 345 -4.59 6.08 3.30
CA TYR A 345 -3.15 5.91 3.39
C TYR A 345 -2.49 5.65 2.02
N LEU A 346 -3.10 4.81 1.19
CA LEU A 346 -2.66 4.58 -0.18
C LEU A 346 -2.60 5.90 -0.96
N ALA A 347 -3.65 6.72 -0.88
CA ALA A 347 -3.68 8.03 -1.52
C ALA A 347 -2.57 8.96 -1.00
N LEU A 348 -2.22 8.88 0.29
CA LEU A 348 -1.11 9.65 0.88
C LEU A 348 0.24 9.24 0.26
N GLU A 349 0.55 7.95 0.20
CA GLU A 349 1.84 7.46 -0.33
C GLU A 349 1.97 7.74 -1.83
N VAL A 350 0.89 7.54 -2.60
CA VAL A 350 0.84 7.93 -4.02
C VAL A 350 1.08 9.42 -4.18
N ASN A 351 0.44 10.26 -3.36
CA ASN A 351 0.63 11.71 -3.38
C ASN A 351 2.07 12.14 -3.12
N LYS A 352 2.75 11.51 -2.16
CA LYS A 352 4.19 11.76 -1.92
C LYS A 352 5.02 11.42 -3.16
N LYS A 353 4.71 10.30 -3.83
CA LYS A 353 5.44 9.85 -5.01
C LYS A 353 5.26 10.78 -6.22
N ILE A 354 4.06 11.34 -6.39
CA ILE A 354 3.75 12.22 -7.53
C ILE A 354 4.00 13.71 -7.25
N GLN A 355 4.32 14.10 -6.02
CA GLN A 355 4.44 15.51 -5.62
C GLN A 355 5.42 16.33 -6.48
N ASN A 356 6.47 15.71 -7.01
CA ASN A 356 7.52 16.41 -7.77
C ASN A 356 7.52 16.07 -9.27
N ILE A 357 6.51 15.37 -9.78
CA ILE A 357 6.50 15.00 -11.20
C ILE A 357 6.05 16.19 -12.06
N HIS A 358 6.63 16.30 -13.26
CA HIS A 358 6.20 17.31 -14.24
C HIS A 358 4.78 17.06 -14.74
N LEU A 359 4.09 18.15 -15.09
CA LEU A 359 2.69 18.13 -15.52
C LEU A 359 2.42 17.16 -16.67
N GLU A 360 3.29 17.12 -17.68
CA GLU A 360 3.14 16.21 -18.83
C GLU A 360 3.12 14.74 -18.40
N LYS A 361 3.97 14.38 -17.45
CA LYS A 361 4.02 13.03 -16.90
C LYS A 361 2.77 12.73 -16.09
N PHE A 362 2.35 13.66 -15.22
CA PHE A 362 1.11 13.54 -14.46
C PHE A 362 -0.11 13.35 -15.38
N ASN A 363 -0.24 14.15 -16.44
CA ASN A 363 -1.34 14.01 -17.41
C ASN A 363 -1.31 12.70 -18.17
N THR A 364 -0.12 12.11 -18.38
CA THR A 364 0.00 10.78 -18.97
C THR A 364 -0.54 9.71 -18.01
N LEU A 365 -0.16 9.77 -16.73
CA LEU A 365 -0.68 8.86 -15.69
C LEU A 365 -2.20 8.99 -15.54
N MET A 366 -2.71 10.22 -15.51
CA MET A 366 -4.14 10.50 -15.39
C MET A 366 -4.95 10.03 -16.60
N ARG A 367 -4.41 10.15 -17.82
CA ARG A 367 -5.06 9.60 -19.02
C ARG A 367 -5.25 8.09 -18.92
N LEU A 368 -4.26 7.36 -18.40
CA LEU A 368 -4.38 5.92 -18.15
C LEU A 368 -5.47 5.61 -17.12
N ALA A 369 -5.53 6.39 -16.03
CA ALA A 369 -6.56 6.23 -15.02
C ALA A 369 -7.98 6.48 -15.54
N VAL A 370 -8.15 7.54 -16.36
CA VAL A 370 -9.43 7.86 -17.02
C VAL A 370 -9.83 6.76 -18.01
N GLN A 371 -8.89 6.22 -18.79
CA GLN A 371 -9.15 5.09 -19.68
C GLN A 371 -9.61 3.86 -18.89
N ARG A 372 -8.95 3.57 -17.76
CA ARG A 372 -9.33 2.45 -16.90
C ARG A 372 -10.72 2.65 -16.28
N LEU A 373 -11.00 3.84 -15.77
CA LEU A 373 -12.30 4.20 -15.18
C LEU A 373 -13.48 3.94 -16.13
N LYS A 374 -13.30 4.21 -17.44
CA LYS A 374 -14.34 3.99 -18.47
C LYS A 374 -14.70 2.52 -18.68
N VAL A 375 -13.82 1.59 -18.32
CA VAL A 375 -14.00 0.14 -18.51
C VAL A 375 -14.56 -0.55 -17.25
N ILE A 376 -14.54 0.13 -16.10
CA ILE A 376 -15.09 -0.43 -14.85
C ILE A 376 -16.62 -0.47 -14.93
N GLU A 377 -17.21 -1.66 -15.01
CA GLU A 377 -18.66 -1.87 -15.10
C GLU A 377 -19.38 -1.71 -13.76
N ASN A 378 -18.75 -2.12 -12.66
CA ASN A 378 -19.36 -2.09 -11.33
C ASN A 378 -19.41 -0.65 -10.77
N GLU A 379 -20.63 -0.15 -10.50
CA GLU A 379 -20.85 1.23 -10.05
C GLU A 379 -20.23 1.55 -8.68
N LYS A 380 -20.21 0.59 -7.75
CA LYS A 380 -19.58 0.76 -6.42
C LYS A 380 -18.06 0.89 -6.55
N THR A 381 -17.46 0.02 -7.38
CA THR A 381 -16.02 0.06 -7.68
C THR A 381 -15.67 1.36 -8.40
N ARG A 382 -16.46 1.74 -9.41
CA ARG A 382 -16.31 2.99 -10.16
C ARG A 382 -16.34 4.20 -9.24
N THR A 383 -17.32 4.28 -8.34
CA THR A 383 -17.44 5.38 -7.36
C THR A 383 -16.22 5.45 -6.45
N THR A 384 -15.75 4.30 -5.93
CA THR A 384 -14.57 4.21 -5.07
C THR A 384 -13.30 4.65 -5.79
N PHE A 385 -13.12 4.17 -7.02
CA PHE A 385 -12.01 4.52 -7.90
C PHE A 385 -11.99 6.03 -8.16
N THR A 386 -13.13 6.61 -8.55
CA THR A 386 -13.26 8.06 -8.76
C THR A 386 -12.89 8.84 -7.50
N MET A 387 -13.34 8.42 -6.31
CA MET A 387 -13.00 9.10 -5.05
C MET A 387 -11.50 9.09 -4.74
N LEU A 388 -10.83 7.95 -4.93
CA LEU A 388 -9.38 7.83 -4.72
C LEU A 388 -8.61 8.69 -5.73
N LEU A 389 -8.98 8.59 -7.00
CA LEU A 389 -8.36 9.36 -8.07
C LEU A 389 -8.52 10.88 -7.85
N GLU A 390 -9.71 11.33 -7.45
CA GLU A 390 -10.00 12.71 -7.08
C GLU A 390 -9.15 13.21 -5.92
N THR A 391 -8.91 12.36 -4.92
CA THR A 391 -8.07 12.70 -3.75
C THR A 391 -6.63 12.95 -4.17
N VAL A 392 -6.09 12.08 -5.03
CA VAL A 392 -4.74 12.19 -5.57
C VAL A 392 -4.62 13.42 -6.47
N PHE A 393 -5.58 13.60 -7.38
CA PHE A 393 -5.62 14.73 -8.29
C PHE A 393 -5.71 16.08 -7.56
N THR A 394 -6.58 16.20 -6.56
CA THR A 394 -6.76 17.42 -5.77
C THR A 394 -5.47 17.82 -5.05
N SER A 395 -4.71 16.85 -4.54
CA SER A 395 -3.43 17.10 -3.88
C SER A 395 -2.39 17.68 -4.84
N TYR A 396 -2.26 17.10 -6.04
CA TYR A 396 -1.37 17.59 -7.08
C TYR A 396 -1.79 18.99 -7.59
N ALA A 397 -3.10 19.19 -7.81
CA ALA A 397 -3.65 20.49 -8.22
C ALA A 397 -3.31 21.60 -7.21
N LYS A 398 -3.44 21.35 -5.90
CA LYS A 398 -3.08 22.31 -4.84
C LYS A 398 -1.61 22.75 -4.91
N GLN A 399 -0.70 21.89 -5.33
CA GLN A 399 0.71 22.24 -5.47
C GLN A 399 0.91 23.19 -6.66
N ILE A 400 0.34 22.86 -7.82
CA ILE A 400 0.42 23.68 -9.03
C ILE A 400 -0.25 25.04 -8.83
N THR A 401 -1.31 25.13 -8.00
CA THR A 401 -1.98 26.42 -7.78
C THR A 401 -1.10 27.50 -7.15
N ARG A 402 0.07 27.14 -6.57
CA ARG A 402 1.04 28.09 -6.00
C ARG A 402 1.87 28.81 -7.06
N ASP A 403 2.17 28.16 -8.18
CA ASP A 403 2.94 28.71 -9.31
C ASP A 403 2.00 28.94 -10.50
N TYR A 404 1.43 30.13 -10.60
CA TYR A 404 0.43 30.40 -11.65
C TYR A 404 1.00 30.21 -13.06
N SER A 405 0.33 29.35 -13.83
CA SER A 405 0.47 29.25 -15.27
C SER A 405 -0.88 28.92 -15.89
N GLU A 406 -1.43 29.84 -16.68
CA GLU A 406 -2.75 29.70 -17.31
C GLU A 406 -2.84 28.40 -18.14
N TYR A 407 -1.78 28.06 -18.87
CA TYR A 407 -1.65 26.81 -19.63
C TYR A 407 -1.80 25.57 -18.73
N LYS A 408 -1.05 25.51 -17.62
CA LYS A 408 -1.07 24.35 -16.70
C LYS A 408 -2.46 24.11 -16.11
N TYR A 409 -3.14 25.18 -15.73
CA TYR A 409 -4.49 25.10 -15.18
C TYR A 409 -5.51 24.58 -16.20
N LYS A 410 -5.44 25.04 -17.46
CA LYS A 410 -6.32 24.56 -18.55
C LYS A 410 -6.13 23.08 -18.83
N GLU A 411 -4.88 22.63 -18.89
CA GLU A 411 -4.53 21.24 -19.15
C GLU A 411 -5.02 20.31 -18.03
N LEU A 412 -4.81 20.72 -16.77
CA LEU A 412 -5.34 20.00 -15.61
C LEU A 412 -6.88 19.97 -15.60
N LEU A 413 -7.53 21.11 -15.86
CA LEU A 413 -8.98 21.18 -15.87
C LEU A 413 -9.58 20.26 -16.94
N THR A 414 -8.99 20.23 -18.14
CA THR A 414 -9.40 19.32 -19.22
C THR A 414 -9.35 17.86 -18.77
N THR A 415 -8.31 17.49 -18.01
CA THR A 415 -8.16 16.14 -17.47
C THR A 415 -9.16 15.86 -16.34
N ALA A 416 -9.37 16.83 -15.44
CA ALA A 416 -10.27 16.71 -14.30
C ALA A 416 -11.73 16.46 -14.73
N VAL A 417 -12.18 17.14 -15.79
CA VAL A 417 -13.53 16.98 -16.36
C VAL A 417 -13.77 15.57 -16.92
N GLN A 418 -12.71 14.86 -17.33
CA GLN A 418 -12.84 13.49 -17.81
C GLN A 418 -12.95 12.45 -16.69
N ILE A 419 -12.59 12.80 -15.45
CA ILE A 419 -12.69 11.93 -14.27
C ILE A 419 -14.13 11.85 -13.78
N SER A 420 -14.88 12.95 -13.88
CA SER A 420 -16.26 13.05 -13.41
C SER A 420 -17.11 13.91 -14.34
N SER A 421 -18.25 13.37 -14.77
CA SER A 421 -19.25 14.12 -15.54
C SER A 421 -20.01 15.15 -14.70
N ASN A 422 -19.90 15.11 -13.36
CA ASN A 422 -20.51 16.10 -12.47
C ASN A 422 -19.44 16.91 -11.73
N MET A 423 -19.13 18.11 -12.23
CA MET A 423 -18.12 19.00 -11.64
C MET A 423 -18.52 19.59 -10.29
N ILE A 424 -19.83 19.76 -10.05
CA ILE A 424 -20.34 20.45 -8.85
C ILE A 424 -20.09 19.61 -7.59
N GLU A 425 -20.05 18.28 -7.74
CA GLU A 425 -19.80 17.34 -6.66
C GLU A 425 -18.31 17.14 -6.35
N ARG A 426 -17.39 17.76 -7.11
CA ARG A 426 -15.96 17.43 -7.05
C ARG A 426 -15.07 18.62 -6.68
N PRO A 427 -14.26 18.51 -5.61
CA PRO A 427 -13.40 19.59 -5.13
C PRO A 427 -12.33 20.07 -6.12
N CYS A 428 -11.82 19.22 -7.00
CA CYS A 428 -10.65 19.55 -7.82
C CYS A 428 -10.95 20.56 -8.94
N CYS A 429 -12.07 20.39 -9.66
CA CYS A 429 -12.47 21.27 -10.75
C CYS A 429 -12.76 22.67 -10.21
N LEU A 430 -13.50 22.75 -9.10
CA LEU A 430 -13.79 24.02 -8.42
C LEU A 430 -12.51 24.69 -7.92
N LEU A 431 -11.56 23.93 -7.36
CA LEU A 431 -10.27 24.46 -6.90
C LEU A 431 -9.42 25.03 -8.04
N LEU A 432 -9.40 24.37 -9.21
CA LEU A 432 -8.69 24.88 -10.39
C LEU A 432 -9.34 26.14 -10.94
N ILE A 433 -10.67 26.17 -11.04
CA ILE A 433 -11.41 27.35 -11.52
C ILE A 433 -11.25 28.51 -10.54
N GLU A 434 -11.39 28.27 -9.24
CA GLU A 434 -11.15 29.27 -8.20
C GLU A 434 -9.74 29.83 -8.28
N GLY A 435 -8.72 28.98 -8.44
CA GLY A 435 -7.33 29.39 -8.59
C GLY A 435 -7.10 30.26 -9.83
N LEU A 436 -7.71 29.91 -10.97
CA LEU A 436 -7.68 30.73 -12.19
C LEU A 436 -8.30 32.11 -11.96
N VAL A 437 -9.50 32.16 -11.37
CA VAL A 437 -10.20 33.41 -11.07
C VAL A 437 -9.37 34.26 -10.11
N LYS A 438 -8.89 33.69 -9.01
CA LYS A 438 -8.07 34.43 -8.03
C LYS A 438 -6.77 34.95 -8.62
N ALA A 439 -6.10 34.17 -9.46
CA ALA A 439 -4.88 34.62 -10.10
C ALA A 439 -5.10 35.77 -11.10
N CYS A 440 -6.24 35.80 -11.80
CA CYS A 440 -6.63 36.97 -12.60
C CYS A 440 -6.75 38.24 -11.75
N SER A 441 -7.10 38.14 -10.46
CA SER A 441 -7.16 39.27 -9.53
C SER A 441 -5.83 39.66 -8.88
N GLY A 442 -4.97 38.67 -8.58
CA GLY A 442 -3.82 38.82 -7.68
C GLY A 442 -2.45 39.00 -8.33
N MET A 443 -2.31 38.77 -9.64
CA MET A 443 -0.98 38.75 -10.28
C MET A 443 -0.26 40.11 -10.33
N ASN A 444 -0.98 41.23 -10.26
CA ASN A 444 -0.38 42.56 -10.05
C ASN A 444 -1.38 43.40 -9.25
N ALA A 445 -1.08 43.69 -7.99
CA ALA A 445 -1.91 44.56 -7.15
C ALA A 445 -2.15 45.92 -7.82
N GLU A 446 -1.18 46.38 -8.62
CA GLU A 446 -1.15 47.67 -9.32
C GLU A 446 -2.01 47.72 -10.60
N LEU A 447 -2.45 46.58 -11.15
CA LEU A 447 -3.30 46.58 -12.34
C LEU A 447 -4.69 47.17 -12.01
N PRO A 448 -5.22 48.09 -12.85
CA PRO A 448 -6.60 48.53 -12.73
C PRO A 448 -7.58 47.35 -12.78
N ASN A 449 -8.64 47.40 -11.97
CA ASN A 449 -9.65 46.33 -11.90
C ASN A 449 -10.29 46.04 -13.26
N ILE A 450 -10.38 47.03 -14.15
CA ILE A 450 -10.91 46.83 -15.51
C ILE A 450 -10.00 45.90 -16.33
N SER A 451 -8.68 46.07 -16.27
CA SER A 451 -7.74 45.16 -16.95
C SER A 451 -7.75 43.75 -16.36
N LYS A 452 -8.01 43.63 -15.04
CA LYS A 452 -8.22 42.33 -14.38
C LYS A 452 -9.49 41.63 -14.90
N ILE A 453 -10.58 42.39 -15.10
CA ILE A 453 -11.84 41.88 -15.67
C ILE A 453 -11.66 41.44 -17.12
N GLU A 454 -10.96 42.23 -17.95
CA GLU A 454 -10.66 41.87 -19.34
C GLU A 454 -9.93 40.53 -19.42
N ARG A 455 -8.92 40.36 -18.57
CA ARG A 455 -8.18 39.10 -18.45
C ARG A 455 -9.07 37.94 -18.00
N LEU A 456 -9.92 38.16 -17.01
CA LEU A 456 -10.87 37.15 -16.54
C LEU A 456 -11.79 36.68 -17.67
N PHE A 457 -12.30 37.60 -18.48
CA PHE A 457 -13.13 37.25 -19.64
C PHE A 457 -12.39 36.47 -20.71
N ARG A 458 -11.13 36.81 -20.97
CA ARG A 458 -10.30 36.02 -21.89
C ARG A 458 -10.18 34.58 -21.40
N VAL A 459 -9.76 34.40 -20.14
CA VAL A 459 -9.54 33.07 -19.54
C VAL A 459 -10.83 32.24 -19.57
N LEU A 460 -11.95 32.79 -19.10
CA LEU A 460 -13.20 32.05 -19.03
C LEU A 460 -13.80 31.75 -20.39
N ARG A 461 -13.57 32.61 -21.39
CA ARG A 461 -13.98 32.33 -22.77
C ARG A 461 -13.24 31.10 -23.31
N GLU A 462 -11.95 30.99 -23.05
CA GLU A 462 -11.15 29.82 -23.46
C GLU A 462 -11.52 28.56 -22.66
N LEU A 463 -12.10 28.70 -21.47
CA LEU A 463 -12.64 27.58 -20.70
C LEU A 463 -14.04 27.13 -21.15
N ASP A 464 -14.78 27.95 -21.91
CA ASP A 464 -16.17 27.66 -22.25
C ASP A 464 -16.29 26.37 -23.08
N ASP A 465 -15.30 26.07 -23.92
CA ASP A 465 -15.24 24.82 -24.68
C ASP A 465 -15.12 23.59 -23.76
N ILE A 466 -14.39 23.72 -22.65
CA ILE A 466 -14.19 22.64 -21.65
C ILE A 466 -15.42 22.52 -20.75
N LEU A 467 -16.05 23.65 -20.40
CA LEU A 467 -17.13 23.74 -19.43
C LEU A 467 -18.52 23.79 -20.09
N LYS A 468 -18.65 23.55 -21.40
CA LYS A 468 -19.86 23.79 -22.22
C LYS A 468 -21.16 23.25 -21.62
N ASP A 469 -21.09 22.15 -20.88
CA ASP A 469 -22.26 21.47 -20.33
C ASP A 469 -22.71 22.02 -18.95
N PHE A 470 -22.03 23.04 -18.40
CA PHE A 470 -22.27 23.56 -17.06
C PHE A 470 -22.65 25.03 -17.03
N GLU A 471 -23.69 25.37 -16.26
CA GLU A 471 -24.10 26.75 -16.04
C GLU A 471 -23.11 27.52 -15.16
N PRO A 472 -22.72 28.76 -15.53
CA PRO A 472 -21.81 29.59 -14.73
C PRO A 472 -22.24 29.77 -13.27
N SER A 473 -23.55 29.83 -13.03
CA SER A 473 -24.13 30.01 -11.69
C SER A 473 -23.91 28.83 -10.74
N ALA A 474 -23.66 27.63 -11.27
CA ALA A 474 -23.41 26.45 -10.46
C ALA A 474 -21.93 26.32 -10.05
N ILE A 475 -21.04 27.08 -10.72
CA ILE A 475 -19.60 26.96 -10.57
C ILE A 475 -19.02 28.15 -9.80
N ILE A 476 -19.40 29.37 -10.18
CA ILE A 476 -18.74 30.58 -9.70
C ILE A 476 -19.43 31.15 -8.46
N LYS A 477 -18.65 31.33 -7.40
CA LYS A 477 -19.09 31.90 -6.12
C LYS A 477 -18.75 33.38 -6.00
N ASP A 478 -19.61 34.13 -5.31
CA ASP A 478 -19.48 35.57 -5.14
C ASP A 478 -18.19 36.00 -4.43
N GLU A 479 -17.76 35.18 -3.46
CA GLU A 479 -16.55 35.41 -2.67
C GLU A 479 -15.28 35.50 -3.53
N TRP A 480 -15.28 34.90 -4.72
CA TRP A 480 -14.14 34.91 -5.65
C TRP A 480 -13.98 36.25 -6.39
N PHE A 481 -15.00 37.12 -6.38
CA PHE A 481 -14.99 38.38 -7.12
C PHE A 481 -14.45 39.59 -6.36
N SER A 482 -14.08 39.44 -5.09
CA SER A 482 -13.69 40.56 -4.21
C SER A 482 -12.61 41.48 -4.82
N GLY A 483 -11.64 40.92 -5.54
CA GLY A 483 -10.55 41.65 -6.22
C GLY A 483 -10.91 42.28 -7.57
N PHE A 484 -12.14 42.12 -8.07
CA PHE A 484 -12.62 42.64 -9.35
C PHE A 484 -13.66 43.75 -9.20
N ILE A 485 -14.15 43.99 -7.99
CA ILE A 485 -15.24 44.94 -7.73
C ILE A 485 -14.81 46.34 -8.16
N LEU A 486 -15.62 46.97 -9.01
CA LEU A 486 -15.49 48.35 -9.43
C LEU A 486 -16.37 49.25 -8.56
N THR A 487 -15.91 50.46 -8.27
CA THR A 487 -16.77 51.50 -7.68
C THR A 487 -17.63 52.14 -8.76
N MET A 488 -18.88 52.49 -8.42
CA MET A 488 -19.82 53.08 -9.39
C MET A 488 -19.34 54.44 -9.91
N SER A 489 -18.86 55.32 -9.02
CA SER A 489 -18.48 56.69 -9.36
C SER A 489 -17.15 56.82 -10.12
N ASN A 490 -16.19 55.91 -9.88
CA ASN A 490 -14.83 56.02 -10.41
C ASN A 490 -14.36 54.83 -11.26
N GLY A 491 -15.04 53.69 -11.19
CA GLY A 491 -14.71 52.50 -11.97
C GLY A 491 -15.55 52.41 -13.24
N TYR A 492 -16.87 52.24 -13.09
CA TYR A 492 -17.77 52.04 -14.23
C TYR A 492 -17.89 53.25 -15.14
N SER A 493 -17.95 54.46 -14.57
CA SER A 493 -17.99 55.73 -15.32
C SER A 493 -16.76 55.99 -16.19
N LYS A 494 -15.63 55.31 -15.94
CA LYS A 494 -14.39 55.44 -16.72
C LYS A 494 -14.27 54.45 -17.88
N ILE A 495 -15.24 53.57 -18.06
CA ILE A 495 -15.23 52.62 -19.19
C ILE A 495 -15.51 53.41 -20.47
N SER A 496 -14.47 53.66 -21.26
CA SER A 496 -14.59 54.35 -22.55
C SER A 496 -15.31 53.49 -23.60
N ARG A 497 -15.79 54.12 -24.68
CA ARG A 497 -16.47 53.40 -25.77
C ARG A 497 -15.64 52.28 -26.40
N PRO A 498 -14.34 52.46 -26.72
CA PRO A 498 -13.51 51.37 -27.23
C PRO A 498 -13.39 50.21 -26.23
N LEU A 499 -13.18 50.53 -24.94
CA LEU A 499 -13.04 49.52 -23.89
C LEU A 499 -14.34 48.76 -23.65
N TYR A 500 -15.48 49.45 -23.70
CA TYR A 500 -16.81 48.82 -23.69
C TYR A 500 -16.94 47.78 -24.82
N GLN A 501 -16.56 48.17 -26.04
CA GLN A 501 -16.65 47.29 -27.21
C GLN A 501 -15.82 46.03 -26.99
N THR A 502 -14.56 46.18 -26.57
CA THR A 502 -13.68 45.03 -26.29
C THR A 502 -14.21 44.12 -25.17
N LEU A 503 -14.69 44.68 -24.06
CA LEU A 503 -15.25 43.90 -22.95
C LEU A 503 -16.56 43.19 -23.33
N CYS A 504 -17.29 43.70 -24.33
CA CYS A 504 -18.59 43.20 -24.75
C CYS A 504 -18.60 42.60 -26.16
N GLU A 505 -17.45 42.40 -26.81
CA GLU A 505 -17.30 42.02 -28.22
C GLU A 505 -17.99 40.68 -28.56
N ASN A 506 -18.17 39.81 -27.55
CA ASN A 506 -18.89 38.52 -27.66
C ASN A 506 -20.11 38.48 -26.74
N LYS A 507 -21.11 39.32 -27.03
CA LYS A 507 -22.37 39.52 -26.28
C LYS A 507 -23.15 38.24 -25.94
N LYS A 508 -22.88 37.11 -26.61
CA LYS A 508 -23.56 35.81 -26.41
C LYS A 508 -22.83 34.82 -25.51
N ASN A 509 -21.65 35.17 -24.96
CA ASN A 509 -20.97 34.28 -24.04
C ASN A 509 -21.64 34.30 -22.65
N ARG A 510 -22.15 33.15 -22.20
CA ARG A 510 -22.88 32.98 -20.94
C ARG A 510 -22.07 33.40 -19.70
N TRP A 511 -20.75 33.26 -19.72
CA TRP A 511 -19.87 33.67 -18.62
C TRP A 511 -19.85 35.19 -18.46
N ILE A 512 -19.75 35.92 -19.56
CA ILE A 512 -19.69 37.39 -19.56
C ILE A 512 -20.96 37.96 -18.94
N LEU A 513 -22.12 37.45 -19.33
CA LEU A 513 -23.41 37.91 -18.81
C LEU A 513 -23.55 37.65 -17.30
N TYR A 514 -23.23 36.42 -16.87
CA TYR A 514 -23.32 36.04 -15.47
C TYR A 514 -22.37 36.89 -14.61
N ILE A 515 -21.11 37.03 -15.03
CA ILE A 515 -20.09 37.76 -14.27
C ILE A 515 -20.43 39.24 -14.17
N TRP A 516 -20.85 39.88 -15.26
CA TRP A 516 -21.25 41.28 -15.20
C TRP A 516 -22.41 41.48 -14.24
N THR A 517 -23.41 40.58 -14.28
CA THR A 517 -24.54 40.62 -13.34
C THR A 517 -24.06 40.56 -11.90
N ARG A 518 -23.16 39.63 -11.55
CA ARG A 518 -22.65 39.48 -10.18
C ARG A 518 -21.73 40.62 -9.76
N LEU A 519 -20.82 41.07 -10.62
CA LEU A 519 -19.93 42.19 -10.32
C LEU A 519 -20.72 43.47 -10.03
N ILE A 520 -21.73 43.76 -10.84
CA ILE A 520 -22.59 44.95 -10.64
C ILE A 520 -23.39 44.82 -9.35
N GLN A 521 -24.01 43.66 -9.08
CA GLN A 521 -24.70 43.40 -7.82
C GLN A 521 -23.77 43.61 -6.62
N LEU A 522 -22.59 43.00 -6.62
CA LEU A 522 -21.60 43.12 -5.54
C LEU A 522 -21.09 44.56 -5.39
N SER A 523 -20.84 45.27 -6.49
CA SER A 523 -20.50 46.70 -6.48
C SER A 523 -21.58 47.55 -5.82
N LEU A 524 -22.85 47.25 -6.08
CA LEU A 524 -24.00 47.97 -5.53
C LEU A 524 -24.29 47.61 -4.06
N THR A 525 -23.95 46.40 -3.59
CA THR A 525 -24.04 46.09 -2.15
C THR A 525 -23.06 46.93 -1.30
N LYS A 526 -21.95 47.39 -1.89
CA LYS A 526 -20.98 48.29 -1.24
C LYS A 526 -21.30 49.78 -1.45
N TYR A 527 -22.43 50.08 -2.05
CA TYR A 527 -22.84 51.44 -2.37
C TYR A 527 -23.29 52.18 -1.11
N GLN A 528 -22.71 53.36 -0.88
CA GLN A 528 -23.06 54.22 0.26
C GLN A 528 -24.05 55.33 -0.18
N PRO A 529 -25.13 55.57 0.59
CA PRO A 529 -26.16 56.56 0.24
C PRO A 529 -25.66 57.99 0.03
N ASP A 530 -24.56 58.36 0.68
CA ASP A 530 -24.09 59.76 0.75
C ASP A 530 -23.47 60.26 -0.57
N ASN A 531 -23.14 59.37 -1.52
CA ASN A 531 -22.54 59.70 -2.83
C ASN A 531 -23.50 59.47 -4.01
N ASN A 532 -24.81 59.36 -3.73
CA ASN A 532 -25.77 58.92 -4.74
C ASN A 532 -25.90 59.88 -5.92
N GLU A 533 -25.96 61.18 -5.64
CA GLU A 533 -26.16 62.22 -6.65
C GLU A 533 -24.99 62.32 -7.64
N GLN A 534 -23.75 62.36 -7.13
CA GLN A 534 -22.55 62.41 -7.96
C GLN A 534 -22.39 61.14 -8.81
N THR A 535 -22.69 59.97 -8.23
CA THR A 535 -22.62 58.69 -8.96
C THR A 535 -23.64 58.66 -10.10
N LEU A 536 -24.88 59.05 -9.82
CA LEU A 536 -25.95 59.08 -10.81
C LEU A 536 -25.66 60.06 -11.95
N HIS A 537 -25.12 61.25 -11.64
CA HIS A 537 -24.67 62.19 -12.66
C HIS A 537 -23.52 61.65 -13.51
N ALA A 538 -22.49 61.07 -12.89
CA ALA A 538 -21.36 60.48 -13.61
C ALA A 538 -21.81 59.32 -14.52
N MET A 539 -22.72 58.47 -14.06
CA MET A 539 -23.28 57.38 -14.85
C MET A 539 -24.21 57.87 -15.97
N ASN A 540 -24.95 58.96 -15.75
CA ASN A 540 -25.78 59.59 -16.78
C ASN A 540 -24.91 60.19 -17.89
N GLN A 541 -23.79 60.80 -17.54
CA GLN A 541 -22.80 61.28 -18.51
C GLN A 541 -22.11 60.11 -19.24
N TRP A 542 -21.77 59.04 -18.52
CA TRP A 542 -21.18 57.84 -19.12
C TRP A 542 -22.04 57.25 -20.25
N LEU A 543 -23.38 57.19 -20.10
CA LEU A 543 -24.28 56.73 -21.17
C LEU A 543 -24.15 57.54 -22.46
N ILE A 544 -23.86 58.84 -22.33
CA ILE A 544 -23.58 59.73 -23.47
C ILE A 544 -22.25 59.33 -24.11
N ASP A 545 -21.21 59.21 -23.29
CA ASP A 545 -19.84 58.98 -23.73
C ASP A 545 -19.68 57.62 -24.45
N VAL A 546 -20.39 56.58 -24.01
CA VAL A 546 -20.41 55.27 -24.69
C VAL A 546 -21.45 55.18 -25.82
N ARG A 547 -22.27 56.22 -26.02
CA ARG A 547 -23.36 56.32 -27.01
C ARG A 547 -24.52 55.33 -26.81
N HIS A 548 -24.89 55.03 -25.57
CA HIS A 548 -26.06 54.20 -25.22
C HIS A 548 -27.16 55.02 -24.53
N GLN A 549 -27.46 56.20 -25.08
CA GLN A 549 -28.54 57.07 -24.59
C GLN A 549 -29.94 56.53 -24.90
N LYS A 550 -30.04 55.67 -25.92
CA LYS A 550 -31.27 54.96 -26.31
C LYS A 550 -31.14 53.50 -25.93
N TYR A 551 -32.26 52.91 -25.51
CA TYR A 551 -32.31 51.49 -25.19
C TYR A 551 -31.92 50.63 -26.39
N ASP A 552 -30.94 49.75 -26.17
CA ASP A 552 -30.51 48.71 -27.11
C ASP A 552 -30.58 47.35 -26.40
N PRO A 553 -31.45 46.41 -26.83
CA PRO A 553 -31.54 45.08 -26.22
C PRO A 553 -30.25 44.28 -26.37
N ASP A 554 -29.43 44.58 -27.39
CA ASP A 554 -28.15 43.93 -27.60
C ASP A 554 -27.06 44.53 -26.70
N ALA A 555 -27.27 45.65 -26.02
CA ALA A 555 -26.32 46.27 -25.10
C ALA A 555 -26.44 45.69 -23.68
N LEU A 556 -26.36 44.36 -23.54
CA LEU A 556 -26.68 43.61 -22.31
C LEU A 556 -26.00 44.15 -21.04
N PHE A 557 -24.72 44.51 -21.10
CA PHE A 557 -24.01 45.11 -19.95
C PHE A 557 -24.62 46.47 -19.55
N THR A 558 -24.97 47.31 -20.52
CA THR A 558 -25.65 48.60 -20.25
C THR A 558 -27.04 48.36 -19.67
N VAL A 559 -27.79 47.38 -20.19
CA VAL A 559 -29.10 47.01 -19.64
C VAL A 559 -28.98 46.59 -18.18
N ILE A 560 -28.03 45.69 -17.85
CA ILE A 560 -27.79 45.24 -16.47
C ILE A 560 -27.40 46.44 -15.60
N LEU A 561 -26.36 47.18 -15.98
CA LEU A 561 -25.81 48.27 -15.17
C LEU A 561 -26.84 49.37 -14.88
N VAL A 562 -27.52 49.86 -15.91
CA VAL A 562 -28.51 50.93 -15.78
C VAL A 562 -29.70 50.48 -14.95
N THR A 563 -30.18 49.24 -15.14
CA THR A 563 -31.36 48.77 -14.42
C THR A 563 -31.06 48.49 -12.94
N TYR A 564 -29.93 47.86 -12.63
CA TYR A 564 -29.54 47.65 -11.23
C TYR A 564 -29.24 48.97 -10.52
N LEU A 565 -28.52 49.90 -11.16
CA LEU A 565 -28.27 51.24 -10.61
C LEU A 565 -29.58 51.98 -10.34
N PHE A 566 -30.53 51.96 -11.29
CA PHE A 566 -31.81 52.62 -11.12
C PHE A 566 -32.63 51.97 -10.00
N ASN A 567 -32.70 50.64 -9.94
CA ASN A 567 -33.37 49.93 -8.84
C ASN A 567 -32.78 50.31 -7.48
N THR A 568 -31.45 50.33 -7.35
CA THR A 568 -30.78 50.79 -6.13
C THR A 568 -31.15 52.24 -5.81
N ALA A 569 -31.11 53.15 -6.78
CA ALA A 569 -31.50 54.54 -6.57
C ALA A 569 -32.97 54.68 -6.10
N THR A 570 -33.90 53.93 -6.70
CA THR A 570 -35.32 53.95 -6.29
C THR A 570 -35.56 53.42 -4.88
N THR A 571 -34.63 52.64 -4.34
CA THR A 571 -34.73 52.10 -2.97
C THR A 571 -34.32 53.13 -1.92
N PHE A 572 -33.36 54.01 -2.23
CA PHE A 572 -32.77 54.95 -1.27
C PHE A 572 -33.20 56.41 -1.45
N MET A 573 -33.66 56.78 -2.65
CA MET A 573 -34.05 58.16 -2.97
C MET A 573 -35.57 58.27 -3.05
N LYS A 574 -36.09 59.48 -2.81
CA LYS A 574 -37.49 59.80 -3.15
C LYS A 574 -37.57 60.26 -4.61
N PRO A 575 -38.70 60.04 -5.31
CA PRO A 575 -38.87 60.47 -6.70
C PRO A 575 -38.55 61.94 -6.97
N LEU A 576 -38.90 62.83 -6.04
CA LEU A 576 -38.66 64.27 -6.15
C LEU A 576 -37.23 64.71 -5.75
N SER A 577 -36.41 63.78 -5.24
CA SER A 577 -35.03 64.01 -4.81
C SER A 577 -34.03 63.39 -5.78
N LEU A 578 -34.49 62.90 -6.94
CA LEU A 578 -33.60 62.40 -7.98
C LEU A 578 -32.86 63.56 -8.66
N PRO A 579 -31.55 63.44 -8.88
CA PRO A 579 -30.79 64.41 -9.66
C PRO A 579 -31.20 64.41 -11.14
N ASN A 580 -30.72 65.39 -11.91
CA ASN A 580 -30.97 65.41 -13.36
C ASN A 580 -30.24 64.23 -14.06
N ILE A 581 -30.99 63.16 -14.29
CA ILE A 581 -30.55 61.91 -14.95
C ILE A 581 -31.43 61.57 -16.15
N GLU A 582 -31.64 62.55 -17.03
CA GLU A 582 -32.52 62.44 -18.20
C GLU A 582 -32.23 61.20 -19.06
N HIS A 583 -30.97 60.90 -19.36
CA HIS A 583 -30.60 59.78 -20.22
C HIS A 583 -30.86 58.41 -19.57
N ILE A 584 -30.54 58.26 -18.28
CA ILE A 584 -30.89 57.04 -17.52
C ILE A 584 -32.41 56.85 -17.51
N SER A 585 -33.16 57.92 -17.25
CA SER A 585 -34.62 57.88 -17.15
C SER A 585 -35.28 57.54 -18.49
N ASN A 586 -34.79 58.13 -19.58
CA ASN A 586 -35.24 57.82 -20.94
C ASN A 586 -34.90 56.38 -21.32
N TYR A 587 -33.70 55.90 -20.98
CA TYR A 587 -33.29 54.52 -21.22
C TYR A 587 -34.21 53.51 -20.53
N ILE A 588 -34.54 53.74 -19.24
CA ILE A 588 -35.47 52.89 -18.47
C ILE A 588 -36.90 52.97 -19.04
N SER A 589 -37.36 54.16 -19.44
CA SER A 589 -38.67 54.35 -20.05
C SER A 589 -38.80 53.55 -21.35
N ASP A 590 -37.77 53.58 -22.19
CA ASP A 590 -37.73 52.82 -23.45
C ASP A 590 -37.65 51.31 -23.19
N PHE A 591 -36.86 50.86 -22.20
CA PHE A 591 -36.82 49.47 -21.77
C PHE A 591 -38.21 48.95 -21.35
N ILE A 592 -38.92 49.71 -20.51
CA ILE A 592 -40.27 49.34 -20.03
C ILE A 592 -41.26 49.23 -21.20
N LYS A 593 -41.18 50.14 -22.18
CA LYS A 593 -42.08 50.14 -23.36
C LYS A 593 -41.87 48.92 -24.25
N GLN A 594 -40.63 48.41 -24.36
CA GLN A 594 -40.29 47.36 -25.32
C GLN A 594 -40.63 45.93 -24.86
N LYS A 595 -41.06 45.71 -23.60
CA LYS A 595 -41.57 44.42 -23.06
C LYS A 595 -40.70 43.18 -23.36
N GLN A 596 -39.38 43.31 -23.54
CA GLN A 596 -38.52 42.15 -23.84
C GLN A 596 -38.05 41.41 -22.57
N LEU A 597 -38.20 40.08 -22.61
CA LEU A 597 -38.08 39.10 -21.52
C LEU A 597 -36.64 38.70 -21.14
N ILE A 598 -35.61 39.34 -21.68
CA ILE A 598 -34.23 38.80 -21.63
C ILE A 598 -33.64 38.80 -20.21
N ILE A 599 -34.10 39.69 -19.32
CA ILE A 599 -33.70 39.70 -17.91
C ILE A 599 -34.97 39.82 -17.05
N LYS A 600 -35.25 38.81 -16.22
CA LYS A 600 -36.31 38.86 -15.19
C LYS A 600 -35.90 39.86 -14.11
N LEU A 601 -36.15 41.14 -14.36
CA LEU A 601 -36.00 42.19 -13.35
C LEU A 601 -37.34 42.43 -12.69
N ASP A 602 -37.32 42.56 -11.36
CA ASP A 602 -38.49 42.94 -10.58
C ASP A 602 -38.81 44.43 -10.84
N THR A 603 -39.66 44.67 -11.83
CA THR A 603 -40.10 46.01 -12.22
C THR A 603 -41.10 46.61 -11.24
N SER A 604 -41.54 45.87 -10.22
CA SER A 604 -42.52 46.35 -9.23
C SER A 604 -42.03 47.60 -8.49
N ASN A 605 -40.75 47.62 -8.09
CA ASN A 605 -40.12 48.76 -7.42
C ASN A 605 -40.08 50.01 -8.33
N ILE A 606 -39.76 49.84 -9.62
CA ILE A 606 -39.74 50.94 -10.59
C ILE A 606 -41.15 51.50 -10.78
N TYR A 607 -42.14 50.63 -10.99
CA TYR A 607 -43.52 51.06 -11.15
C TYR A 607 -44.07 51.74 -9.90
N GLN A 608 -43.73 51.22 -8.72
CA GLN A 608 -44.13 51.80 -7.44
C GLN A 608 -43.50 53.17 -7.25
N PHE A 609 -42.21 53.31 -7.54
CA PHE A 609 -41.49 54.58 -7.49
C PHE A 609 -42.10 55.63 -8.44
N VAL A 610 -42.43 55.25 -9.68
CA VAL A 610 -43.11 56.14 -10.63
C VAL A 610 -44.49 56.56 -10.12
N ARG A 611 -45.27 55.63 -9.55
CA ARG A 611 -46.58 55.95 -8.94
C ARG A 611 -46.44 56.88 -7.75
N ASP A 612 -45.44 56.67 -6.90
CA ASP A 612 -45.17 57.52 -5.74
C ASP A 612 -44.74 58.93 -6.18
N GLY A 613 -43.96 59.04 -7.27
CA GLY A 613 -43.64 60.33 -7.88
C GLY A 613 -44.87 61.03 -8.45
N GLN A 614 -45.71 60.32 -9.20
CA GLN A 614 -46.97 60.85 -9.72
C GLN A 614 -47.91 61.30 -8.59
N ARG A 615 -47.99 60.53 -7.51
CA ARG A 615 -48.76 60.88 -6.32
C ARG A 615 -48.19 62.13 -5.65
N ALA A 616 -46.89 62.19 -5.43
CA ALA A 616 -46.23 63.35 -4.82
C ALA A 616 -46.41 64.63 -5.66
N ILE A 617 -46.33 64.54 -7.00
CA ILE A 617 -46.62 65.68 -7.89
C ILE A 617 -48.08 66.07 -7.80
N ARG A 618 -49.02 65.10 -7.82
CA ARG A 618 -50.45 65.38 -7.63
C ARG A 618 -50.74 66.02 -6.28
N ASP A 619 -50.08 65.58 -5.22
CA ASP A 619 -50.22 66.15 -3.88
C ASP A 619 -49.66 67.58 -3.84
N ILE A 620 -48.51 67.86 -4.47
CA ILE A 620 -47.97 69.22 -4.62
C ILE A 620 -48.93 70.11 -5.41
N LEU A 621 -49.41 69.65 -6.57
CA LEU A 621 -50.33 70.40 -7.44
C LEU A 621 -51.70 70.62 -6.77
N ALA A 622 -52.16 69.66 -5.97
CA ALA A 622 -53.37 69.77 -5.16
C ALA A 622 -53.15 70.54 -3.84
N LEU A 623 -51.94 71.07 -3.61
CA LEU A 623 -51.52 71.76 -2.38
C LEU A 623 -51.71 70.90 -1.11
N LYS A 624 -51.71 69.57 -1.21
CA LYS A 624 -51.79 68.68 -0.04
C LYS A 624 -50.38 68.46 0.53
N GLY A 625 -49.99 69.27 1.52
CA GLY A 625 -48.71 69.15 2.23
C GLY A 625 -48.36 70.39 3.05
N LYS A 626 -47.19 70.38 3.74
CA LYS A 626 -46.71 71.51 4.59
C LYS A 626 -46.73 72.88 3.89
N PHE A 627 -46.70 72.92 2.56
CA PHE A 627 -46.83 74.13 1.76
C PHE A 627 -48.21 74.81 1.89
N TYR A 628 -49.30 74.05 2.03
CA TYR A 628 -50.62 74.61 2.37
C TYR A 628 -50.67 75.11 3.81
N LEU A 629 -49.97 74.47 4.75
CA LEU A 629 -49.82 75.03 6.09
C LEU A 629 -49.11 76.39 6.04
N LEU A 630 -48.07 76.53 5.21
CA LEU A 630 -47.36 77.80 5.01
C LEU A 630 -48.23 78.86 4.33
N ILE A 631 -48.99 78.50 3.28
CA ILE A 631 -49.91 79.43 2.58
C ILE A 631 -51.10 79.80 3.46
N VAL A 632 -51.63 78.88 4.28
CA VAL A 632 -52.71 79.14 5.24
C VAL A 632 -52.22 79.97 6.44
N LEU A 633 -50.97 79.77 6.90
CA LEU A 633 -50.35 80.60 7.93
C LEU A 633 -50.05 82.01 7.41
N LEU A 634 -49.57 82.14 6.16
CA LEU A 634 -49.36 83.44 5.51
C LEU A 634 -50.68 84.17 5.22
N LYS A 635 -51.76 83.45 4.89
CA LYS A 635 -53.11 84.03 4.76
C LYS A 635 -53.80 84.37 6.08
N ARG A 636 -53.28 83.91 7.23
CA ARG A 636 -53.78 84.28 8.57
C ARG A 636 -53.04 85.47 9.18
N GLN A 637 -51.94 85.92 8.57
CA GLN A 637 -51.16 87.09 8.99
C GLN A 637 -51.32 88.33 8.07
N ALA A 638 -52.08 88.21 6.98
CA ALA A 638 -52.62 89.32 6.20
C ALA A 638 -54.12 89.44 6.49
#